data_AF-K9V0Z3-F1
#
_entry.id   AF-K9V0Z3-F1
#
_cell.length_a   1.000
_cell.length_b   1.000
_cell.length_c   1.000
_cell.angle_alpha   90.00
_cell.angle_beta   90.00
_cell.angle_gamma   90.00
#
_symmetry.space_group_name_H-M   'P 1'
#
loop_
_entity.id
_entity.type
_entity.pdbx_description
1 polymer ?
#
loop_
_entity_poly.entity_id
_entity_poly.type
_entity_poly.pdbx_seq_one_letter_code
_entity_poly.pdbx_strand_id
1 'polypeptide(L)'
;MIPQAPSAEWQQENQRYLMQHLNRLRQVLERARGKGEEEKGEKHSYSPSSPSSLPALEKICQNLGLSAFERDILLLCAGVELDASFASLCAEIQGDSQRNYPTFSLALAILEQAYWGALTPDAPLRKWRLMEIGAGNALTTSPLRIDEQILHYLTGIHHLDSRLAGIGTPVKTREKLVPSHWQIAMQMANTWYLAAQSEEVLPILQLCGKDVASQRAIASATCGQINFIPYSIGVELLPHETGNLNLVKSLWEREFALNNTTLLLEWDNWDNSDRKQEMAIAQFIESIQAPVIIISQERRPQKHRPIIAFDVDSPTTEEQRLLWHQTLREFAPSLGEEVENIVSHFNLSAPAIRGVCLKAKSLEETKGETGNGKLQEEHITSSPPSPPSPPSPSSPSSPSSPPSPSSPPSPSSLWDICRTQARPRLDELAQRMESSADWDDLVLPEIEKQVLRDAADQLKQRTKVYEEWGFGGKSKRGLGISALFAGASGTGKTMAAEVLAREMRLDLYRIDLSAVVSKYIGETEKNLGRVFDAAEVGGVILLFDEADAIFGKRSEVKDSRDRHANMEVAYLLQRMEAYPGLSILTTNLKNAIDQAFLRRIRFIVQFPFPDANQRAEIWRRVFPKNTPTEGLDEWKLAKLNVAGGNIRNIALNAAFIAAQAGQVVQMQYILQAAKSEYIKMERPLTDVEVKGWIS
;
A
#
# COMPACT_ATOMS: atom_id res chain seq x y z
N MET A 1 -6.55 8.93 18.27
CA MET A 1 -7.43 8.87 19.47
C MET A 1 -8.87 9.00 18.98
N ILE A 2 -9.84 8.28 19.57
CA ILE A 2 -11.26 8.65 19.42
C ILE A 2 -11.38 10.08 19.98
N PRO A 3 -12.24 10.99 19.45
CA PRO A 3 -12.57 12.20 20.20
C PRO A 3 -12.86 11.77 21.63
N GLN A 4 -12.01 12.16 22.58
CA GLN A 4 -12.27 11.81 23.97
C GLN A 4 -13.65 12.37 24.28
N ALA A 5 -14.56 11.51 24.72
CA ALA A 5 -15.87 11.95 25.14
C ALA A 5 -15.63 13.10 26.13
N PRO A 6 -16.28 14.26 25.93
CA PRO A 6 -16.07 15.38 26.82
C PRO A 6 -16.30 14.92 28.27
N SER A 7 -15.50 15.45 29.21
CA SER A 7 -15.64 15.05 30.61
C SER A 7 -17.07 15.26 31.09
N ALA A 8 -17.54 14.41 32.00
CA ALA A 8 -18.89 14.53 32.56
C ALA A 8 -19.14 15.94 33.15
N GLU A 9 -18.10 16.53 33.74
CA GLU A 9 -18.12 17.91 34.23
C GLU A 9 -18.35 18.94 33.11
N TRP A 10 -17.64 18.81 31.98
CA TRP A 10 -17.86 19.70 30.83
C TRP A 10 -19.26 19.53 30.25
N GLN A 11 -19.77 18.30 30.14
CA GLN A 11 -21.12 18.06 29.62
C GLN A 11 -22.19 18.74 30.47
N GLN A 12 -22.06 18.66 31.80
CA GLN A 12 -22.99 19.31 32.73
C GLN A 12 -22.93 20.84 32.61
N GLU A 13 -21.73 21.41 32.50
CA GLU A 13 -21.57 22.86 32.34
C GLU A 13 -22.08 23.35 30.99
N ASN A 14 -21.79 22.61 29.91
CA ASN A 14 -22.31 22.89 28.57
C ASN A 14 -23.84 22.89 28.54
N GLN A 15 -24.47 21.90 29.18
CA GLN A 15 -25.93 21.80 29.25
C GLN A 15 -26.53 22.97 30.05
N ARG A 16 -25.93 23.33 31.20
CA ARG A 16 -26.36 24.49 31.99
C ARG A 16 -26.27 25.78 31.17
N TYR A 17 -25.17 25.99 30.47
CA TYR A 17 -24.94 27.15 29.63
C TYR A 17 -25.97 27.25 28.49
N LEU A 18 -26.21 26.14 27.79
CA LEU A 18 -27.21 26.07 26.72
C LEU A 18 -28.61 26.39 27.25
N MET A 19 -29.01 25.78 28.37
CA MET A 19 -30.33 26.03 28.98
C MET A 19 -30.51 27.47 29.46
N GLN A 20 -29.46 28.11 29.95
CA GLN A 20 -29.50 29.52 30.34
C GLN A 20 -29.82 30.43 29.13
N HIS A 21 -29.16 30.19 27.99
CA HIS A 21 -29.40 30.96 26.76
C HIS A 21 -30.78 30.68 26.16
N LEU A 22 -31.25 29.43 26.20
CA LEU A 22 -32.62 29.09 25.80
C LEU A 22 -33.66 29.77 26.70
N ASN A 23 -33.48 29.77 28.02
CA ASN A 23 -34.38 30.46 28.94
C ASN A 23 -34.43 31.97 28.69
N ARG A 24 -33.28 32.61 28.40
CA ARG A 24 -33.22 34.02 27.99
C ARG A 24 -34.08 34.27 26.75
N LEU A 25 -33.98 33.40 25.75
CA LEU A 25 -34.72 33.52 24.51
C LEU A 25 -36.23 33.25 24.68
N ARG A 26 -36.60 32.31 25.55
CA ARG A 26 -38.00 32.06 25.92
C ARG A 26 -38.65 33.30 26.51
N GLN A 27 -37.98 33.98 27.45
CA GLN A 27 -38.48 35.23 28.02
C GLN A 27 -38.70 36.31 26.96
N VAL A 28 -37.83 36.38 25.95
CA VAL A 28 -37.97 37.30 24.82
C VAL A 28 -39.22 36.98 23.98
N LEU A 29 -39.49 35.69 23.71
CA LEU A 29 -40.72 35.26 23.03
C LEU A 29 -41.98 35.55 23.87
N GLU A 30 -41.95 35.28 25.17
CA GLU A 30 -43.08 35.55 26.07
C GLU A 30 -43.42 37.04 26.17
N ARG A 31 -42.40 37.92 26.18
CA ARG A 31 -42.58 39.38 26.09
C ARG A 31 -43.16 39.82 24.75
N ALA A 32 -42.78 39.17 23.65
CA ALA A 32 -43.36 39.47 22.33
C ALA A 32 -44.83 39.05 22.26
N ARG A 33 -45.23 38.03 23.02
CA ARG A 33 -46.64 37.59 23.16
C ARG A 33 -47.50 38.56 23.98
N GLY A 34 -46.97 39.08 25.10
CA GLY A 34 -47.69 39.98 26.01
C GLY A 34 -47.09 41.39 26.02
N LYS A 35 -47.78 42.38 25.46
CA LYS A 35 -47.34 43.79 25.52
C LYS A 35 -47.25 44.31 26.98
N GLY A 36 -46.05 44.26 27.56
CA GLY A 36 -45.59 45.09 28.69
C GLY A 36 -45.45 44.40 30.05
N GLU A 37 -44.23 44.26 30.56
CA GLU A 37 -43.68 44.94 31.76
C GLU A 37 -42.19 44.56 31.94
N GLU A 38 -41.35 45.54 32.29
CA GLU A 38 -39.91 45.38 32.49
C GLU A 38 -39.60 44.65 33.79
N GLU A 39 -39.22 43.37 33.71
CA GLU A 39 -38.32 42.79 34.71
C GLU A 39 -36.87 42.97 34.25
N LYS A 40 -36.11 43.73 35.04
CA LYS A 40 -34.67 43.95 34.88
C LYS A 40 -33.95 42.61 34.81
N GLY A 41 -33.60 42.19 33.59
CA GLY A 41 -32.74 41.03 33.37
C GLY A 41 -31.38 41.26 34.02
N GLU A 42 -31.04 40.44 34.99
CA GLU A 42 -29.69 40.42 35.55
C GLU A 42 -28.69 40.12 34.42
N LYS A 43 -27.75 41.04 34.20
CA LYS A 43 -26.56 40.79 33.38
C LYS A 43 -25.72 39.74 34.10
N HIS A 44 -25.99 38.48 33.85
CA HIS A 44 -25.15 37.39 34.34
C HIS A 44 -23.98 37.22 33.38
N SER A 45 -22.81 37.74 33.79
CA SER A 45 -21.56 37.42 33.13
C SER A 45 -21.22 35.96 33.44
N TYR A 46 -21.25 35.11 32.43
CA TYR A 46 -20.60 33.81 32.51
C TYR A 46 -19.10 34.06 32.69
N SER A 47 -18.54 33.61 33.82
CA SER A 47 -17.10 33.55 34.03
C SER A 47 -16.66 32.10 33.80
N PRO A 48 -15.94 31.80 32.70
CA PRO A 48 -15.48 30.45 32.46
C PRO A 48 -14.57 30.00 33.61
N SER A 49 -14.83 28.82 34.17
CA SER A 49 -14.00 28.21 35.21
C SER A 49 -12.60 27.83 34.70
N SER A 50 -12.40 27.69 33.38
CA SER A 50 -11.10 27.51 32.73
C SER A 50 -11.15 27.85 31.22
N PRO A 51 -10.10 28.46 30.62
CA PRO A 51 -10.06 28.82 29.19
C PRO A 51 -10.09 27.62 28.22
N SER A 52 -9.82 26.39 28.69
CA SER A 52 -9.87 25.16 27.88
C SER A 52 -11.26 24.51 27.79
N SER A 53 -12.30 25.12 28.34
CA SER A 53 -13.62 24.50 28.57
C SER A 53 -14.80 25.28 27.97
N LEU A 54 -14.60 26.01 26.88
CA LEU A 54 -15.67 26.78 26.22
C LEU A 54 -16.89 25.87 25.92
N PRO A 55 -18.12 26.31 26.28
CA PRO A 55 -19.35 25.63 25.89
C PRO A 55 -19.48 25.52 24.36
N ALA A 56 -20.22 24.52 23.88
CA ALA A 56 -20.41 24.22 22.47
C ALA A 56 -20.96 25.42 21.68
N LEU A 57 -21.94 26.13 22.24
CA LEU A 57 -22.52 27.32 21.62
C LEU A 57 -21.46 28.43 21.40
N GLU A 58 -20.60 28.65 22.40
CA GLU A 58 -19.56 29.68 22.33
C GLU A 58 -18.49 29.30 21.29
N LYS A 59 -18.13 28.01 21.21
CA LYS A 59 -17.24 27.49 20.17
C LYS A 59 -17.80 27.71 18.77
N ILE A 60 -19.10 27.42 18.55
CA ILE A 60 -19.76 27.70 17.27
C ILE A 60 -19.66 29.19 16.94
N CYS A 61 -19.98 30.06 17.89
CA CYS A 61 -19.98 31.50 17.65
C CYS A 61 -18.58 32.04 17.32
N GLN A 62 -17.57 31.63 18.10
CA GLN A 62 -16.18 32.08 17.92
C GLN A 62 -15.55 31.52 16.64
N ASN A 63 -15.67 30.22 16.39
CA ASN A 63 -14.95 29.56 15.30
C ASN A 63 -15.63 29.80 13.93
N LEU A 64 -16.96 29.96 13.90
CA LEU A 64 -17.71 30.16 12.67
C LEU A 64 -18.11 31.63 12.43
N GLY A 65 -17.80 32.52 13.37
CA GLY A 65 -17.98 33.96 13.26
C GLY A 65 -19.44 34.42 13.31
N LEU A 66 -20.27 33.81 14.16
CA LEU A 66 -21.68 34.20 14.27
C LEU A 66 -21.83 35.49 15.07
N SER A 67 -22.65 36.40 14.54
CA SER A 67 -23.15 37.55 15.27
C SER A 67 -24.13 37.15 16.38
N ALA A 68 -24.43 38.09 17.29
CA ALA A 68 -25.43 37.85 18.34
C ALA A 68 -26.82 37.51 17.76
N PHE A 69 -27.20 38.18 16.67
CA PHE A 69 -28.47 37.91 15.97
C PHE A 69 -28.49 36.50 15.35
N GLU A 70 -27.41 36.07 14.69
CA GLU A 70 -27.32 34.72 14.11
C GLU A 70 -27.30 33.62 15.18
N ARG A 71 -26.57 33.84 16.27
CA ARG A 71 -26.60 32.94 17.45
C ARG A 71 -28.02 32.77 17.96
N ASP A 72 -28.76 33.85 18.09
CA ASP A 72 -30.12 33.83 18.63
C ASP A 72 -31.11 33.17 17.65
N ILE A 73 -30.91 33.31 16.34
CA ILE A 73 -31.65 32.53 15.32
C ILE A 73 -31.37 31.03 15.47
N LEU A 74 -30.09 30.64 15.62
CA LEU A 74 -29.71 29.24 15.80
C LEU A 74 -30.33 28.65 17.08
N LEU A 75 -30.30 29.40 18.19
CA LEU A 75 -30.93 29.03 19.45
C LEU A 75 -32.46 28.94 19.35
N LEU A 76 -33.10 29.82 18.57
CA LEU A 76 -34.53 29.76 18.33
C LEU A 76 -34.92 28.45 17.64
N CYS A 77 -34.12 28.02 16.66
CA CYS A 77 -34.28 26.74 15.97
C CYS A 77 -34.02 25.56 16.91
N ALA A 78 -32.94 25.61 17.71
CA ALA A 78 -32.63 24.57 18.69
C ALA A 78 -33.72 24.46 19.78
N GLY A 79 -34.26 25.59 20.24
CA GLY A 79 -35.28 25.64 21.29
C GLY A 79 -36.56 24.90 20.91
N VAL A 80 -36.97 24.96 19.65
CA VAL A 80 -38.16 24.25 19.14
C VAL A 80 -37.98 22.73 19.15
N GLU A 81 -36.77 22.25 18.86
CA GLU A 81 -36.44 20.82 18.88
C GLU A 81 -36.21 20.29 20.31
N LEU A 82 -35.71 21.13 21.22
CA LEU A 82 -35.38 20.75 22.60
C LEU A 82 -36.52 20.96 23.60
N ASP A 83 -37.44 21.88 23.32
CA ASP A 83 -38.51 22.26 24.25
C ASP A 83 -39.82 22.64 23.50
N ALA A 84 -40.86 21.86 23.72
CA ALA A 84 -42.17 22.03 23.09
C ALA A 84 -42.84 23.40 23.35
N SER A 85 -42.46 24.12 24.41
CA SER A 85 -42.97 25.47 24.70
C SER A 85 -42.61 26.47 23.60
N PHE A 86 -41.44 26.35 22.97
CA PHE A 86 -41.00 27.24 21.90
C PHE A 86 -41.91 27.14 20.67
N ALA A 87 -42.26 25.92 20.26
CA ALA A 87 -43.15 25.69 19.12
C ALA A 87 -44.52 26.36 19.33
N SER A 88 -45.04 26.28 20.55
CA SER A 88 -46.31 26.92 20.94
C SER A 88 -46.22 28.44 20.91
N LEU A 89 -45.15 29.02 21.46
CA LEU A 89 -44.89 30.46 21.44
C LEU A 89 -44.72 30.98 20.00
N CYS A 90 -44.03 30.25 19.13
CA CYS A 90 -43.89 30.61 17.71
C CYS A 90 -45.25 30.68 17.00
N ALA A 91 -46.16 29.73 17.26
CA ALA A 91 -47.49 29.71 16.65
C ALA A 91 -48.36 30.89 17.14
N GLU A 92 -48.32 31.17 18.45
CA GLU A 92 -49.07 32.27 19.08
C GLU A 92 -48.62 33.65 18.54
N ILE A 93 -47.31 33.91 18.48
CA ILE A 93 -46.80 35.23 18.05
C ILE A 93 -47.00 35.45 16.54
N GLN A 94 -46.93 34.39 15.74
CA GLN A 94 -47.19 34.46 14.31
C GLN A 94 -48.68 34.50 13.97
N GLY A 95 -49.56 34.32 14.96
CA GLY A 95 -51.02 34.36 14.79
C GLY A 95 -51.57 33.21 13.96
N ASP A 96 -50.84 32.10 13.83
CA ASP A 96 -51.21 30.95 13.00
C ASP A 96 -50.79 29.65 13.70
N SER A 97 -51.78 28.86 14.12
CA SER A 97 -51.58 27.56 14.77
C SER A 97 -50.74 26.56 13.97
N GLN A 98 -50.69 26.72 12.64
CA GLN A 98 -49.90 25.86 11.75
C GLN A 98 -48.44 26.32 11.63
N ARG A 99 -48.09 27.52 12.12
CA ARG A 99 -46.73 28.07 12.11
C ARG A 99 -46.05 27.87 13.46
N ASN A 100 -45.99 26.63 13.91
CA ASN A 100 -45.32 26.22 15.16
C ASN A 100 -43.78 26.13 15.02
N TYR A 101 -43.20 26.89 14.09
CA TYR A 101 -41.79 26.86 13.75
C TYR A 101 -41.24 28.29 13.63
N PRO A 102 -39.91 28.48 13.81
CA PRO A 102 -39.27 29.76 13.62
C PRO A 102 -39.31 30.17 12.14
N THR A 103 -39.53 31.45 11.89
CA THR A 103 -39.38 32.06 10.57
C THR A 103 -38.42 33.24 10.68
N PHE A 104 -37.81 33.64 9.56
CA PHE A 104 -36.93 34.80 9.57
C PHE A 104 -37.71 36.08 9.87
N SER A 105 -38.97 36.16 9.43
CA SER A 105 -39.86 37.28 9.77
C SER A 105 -40.10 37.39 11.28
N LEU A 106 -40.24 36.27 11.98
CA LEU A 106 -40.36 36.22 13.43
C LEU A 106 -39.06 36.69 14.10
N ALA A 107 -37.91 36.21 13.62
CA ALA A 107 -36.60 36.59 14.14
C ALA A 107 -36.34 38.10 14.00
N LEU A 108 -36.64 38.69 12.83
CA LEU A 108 -36.49 40.13 12.58
C LEU A 108 -37.38 40.99 13.47
N ALA A 109 -38.55 40.48 13.89
CA ALA A 109 -39.50 41.22 14.70
C ALA A 109 -39.14 41.23 16.19
N ILE A 110 -38.47 40.18 16.67
CA ILE A 110 -38.33 39.91 18.12
C ILE A 110 -36.89 40.05 18.61
N LEU A 111 -35.90 39.67 17.79
CA LEU A 111 -34.51 39.62 18.22
C LEU A 111 -33.82 40.98 18.08
N GLU A 112 -32.88 41.25 18.97
CA GLU A 112 -32.06 42.46 18.93
C GLU A 112 -31.03 42.42 17.79
N GLN A 113 -30.63 43.60 17.31
CA GLN A 113 -29.60 43.75 16.26
C GLN A 113 -29.92 43.01 14.95
N ALA A 114 -31.21 42.91 14.63
CA ALA A 114 -31.71 42.28 13.42
C ALA A 114 -31.12 42.91 12.14
N TYR A 115 -30.62 42.08 11.24
CA TYR A 115 -30.15 42.51 9.93
C TYR A 115 -30.53 41.50 8.84
N TRP A 116 -30.88 42.02 7.65
CA TRP A 116 -31.36 41.22 6.53
C TRP A 116 -30.31 40.28 5.94
N GLY A 117 -29.03 40.58 6.13
CA GLY A 117 -27.90 39.83 5.58
C GLY A 117 -27.71 38.42 6.17
N ALA A 118 -28.35 38.10 7.31
CA ALA A 118 -28.12 36.85 8.04
C ALA A 118 -28.49 35.57 7.27
N LEU A 119 -29.32 35.67 6.24
CA LEU A 119 -29.71 34.55 5.36
C LEU A 119 -29.12 34.62 3.94
N THR A 120 -28.13 35.47 3.72
CA THR A 120 -27.36 35.44 2.47
C THR A 120 -26.56 34.13 2.36
N PRO A 121 -26.28 33.62 1.14
CA PRO A 121 -25.52 32.38 0.98
C PRO A 121 -24.15 32.39 1.67
N ASP A 122 -23.50 33.55 1.75
CA ASP A 122 -22.18 33.73 2.36
C ASP A 122 -22.23 33.98 3.89
N ALA A 123 -23.42 34.22 4.45
CA ALA A 123 -23.58 34.42 5.89
C ALA A 123 -23.32 33.11 6.67
N PRO A 124 -22.71 33.19 7.86
CA PRO A 124 -22.36 32.03 8.69
C PRO A 124 -23.44 30.94 8.78
N LEU A 125 -24.71 31.32 9.00
CA LEU A 125 -25.81 30.36 9.14
C LEU A 125 -26.00 29.45 7.91
N ARG A 126 -25.88 30.01 6.70
CA ARG A 126 -26.05 29.25 5.44
C ARG A 126 -24.74 28.72 4.90
N LYS A 127 -23.65 29.50 4.97
CA LYS A 127 -22.31 29.12 4.54
C LYS A 127 -21.87 27.82 5.23
N TRP A 128 -22.05 27.78 6.55
CA TRP A 128 -21.69 26.62 7.38
C TRP A 128 -22.84 25.63 7.56
N ARG A 129 -23.97 25.82 6.87
CA ARG A 129 -25.15 24.94 6.96
C ARG A 129 -25.52 24.60 8.42
N LEU A 130 -25.61 25.62 9.26
CA LEU A 130 -26.01 25.45 10.66
C LEU A 130 -27.51 25.24 10.81
N MET A 131 -28.24 25.61 9.78
CA MET A 131 -29.68 25.51 9.69
C MET A 131 -30.11 25.21 8.26
N GLU A 132 -31.29 24.61 8.14
CA GLU A 132 -31.98 24.32 6.89
C GLU A 132 -33.20 25.24 6.76
N ILE A 133 -33.44 25.71 5.54
CA ILE A 133 -34.62 26.50 5.19
C ILE A 133 -35.57 25.55 4.48
N GLY A 134 -36.69 25.22 5.11
CA GLY A 134 -37.67 24.32 4.51
C GLY A 134 -38.49 24.97 3.40
N ALA A 135 -39.32 24.16 2.75
CA ALA A 135 -40.16 24.61 1.65
C ALA A 135 -41.19 25.65 2.13
N GLY A 136 -41.32 26.74 1.39
CA GLY A 136 -42.27 27.81 1.67
C GLY A 136 -42.38 28.78 0.50
N ASN A 137 -43.44 29.61 0.51
CA ASN A 137 -43.74 30.54 -0.58
C ASN A 137 -42.78 31.75 -0.64
N ALA A 138 -42.10 32.08 0.46
CA ALA A 138 -41.12 33.14 0.54
C ALA A 138 -40.05 32.83 1.58
N LEU A 139 -38.80 33.21 1.30
CA LEU A 139 -37.62 32.98 2.16
C LEU A 139 -37.83 33.42 3.61
N THR A 140 -38.52 34.54 3.82
CA THR A 140 -38.72 35.14 5.15
C THR A 140 -39.74 34.39 6.01
N THR A 141 -40.68 33.69 5.36
CA THR A 141 -41.79 32.97 6.00
C THR A 141 -41.60 31.45 5.98
N SER A 142 -40.59 30.96 5.27
CA SER A 142 -40.23 29.54 5.26
C SER A 142 -39.81 29.07 6.67
N PRO A 143 -40.10 27.80 7.01
CA PRO A 143 -39.68 27.23 8.27
C PRO A 143 -38.15 27.15 8.34
N LEU A 144 -37.59 27.62 9.46
CA LEU A 144 -36.18 27.48 9.79
C LEU A 144 -36.01 26.29 10.73
N ARG A 145 -35.07 25.39 10.41
CA ARG A 145 -34.73 24.22 11.23
C ARG A 145 -33.25 24.17 11.49
N ILE A 146 -32.85 23.70 12.67
CA ILE A 146 -31.44 23.47 12.98
C ILE A 146 -30.94 22.21 12.24
N ASP A 147 -29.70 22.23 11.77
CA ASP A 147 -29.06 21.02 11.21
C ASP A 147 -28.81 20.00 12.34
N GLU A 148 -29.15 18.73 12.09
CA GLU A 148 -29.10 17.65 13.11
C GLU A 148 -27.72 17.54 13.78
N GLN A 149 -26.65 17.63 13.00
CA GLN A 149 -25.27 17.57 13.49
C GLN A 149 -24.97 18.72 14.47
N ILE A 150 -25.48 19.91 14.20
CA ILE A 150 -25.27 21.09 15.06
C ILE A 150 -26.09 20.98 16.34
N LEU A 151 -27.31 20.42 16.27
CA LEU A 151 -28.10 20.12 17.46
C LEU A 151 -27.36 19.12 18.37
N HIS A 152 -26.87 18.01 17.82
CA HIS A 152 -26.07 17.04 18.59
C HIS A 152 -24.81 17.67 19.19
N TYR A 153 -24.09 18.47 18.42
CA TYR A 153 -22.90 19.18 18.91
C TYR A 153 -23.24 20.15 20.05
N LEU A 154 -24.34 20.91 19.97
CA LEU A 154 -24.80 21.81 21.04
C LEU A 154 -25.12 21.03 22.32
N THR A 155 -25.69 19.84 22.21
CA THR A 155 -25.98 18.97 23.36
C THR A 155 -24.75 18.23 23.91
N GLY A 156 -23.59 18.36 23.27
CA GLY A 156 -22.33 17.74 23.69
C GLY A 156 -22.08 16.32 23.15
N ILE A 157 -22.82 15.91 22.12
CA ILE A 157 -22.61 14.66 21.40
C ILE A 157 -21.71 14.96 20.19
N HIS A 158 -20.52 14.36 20.17
CA HIS A 158 -19.53 14.56 19.11
C HIS A 158 -19.45 13.32 18.21
N HIS A 159 -19.85 13.45 16.95
CA HIS A 159 -19.65 12.45 15.90
C HIS A 159 -19.35 13.13 14.56
N LEU A 160 -18.91 12.38 13.55
CA LEU A 160 -18.78 12.91 12.19
C LEU A 160 -20.18 13.05 11.57
N ASP A 161 -20.41 14.10 10.78
CA ASP A 161 -21.67 14.30 10.05
C ASP A 161 -22.05 13.03 9.25
N SER A 162 -23.31 12.61 9.32
CA SER A 162 -23.80 11.38 8.69
C SER A 162 -23.60 11.34 7.18
N ARG A 163 -23.63 12.51 6.52
CA ARG A 163 -23.35 12.66 5.07
C ARG A 163 -21.89 12.41 4.73
N LEU A 164 -20.98 12.65 5.69
CA LEU A 164 -19.55 12.39 5.57
C LEU A 164 -19.19 10.98 6.06
N ALA A 165 -19.94 10.42 7.02
CA ALA A 165 -19.69 9.10 7.58
C ALA A 165 -19.79 7.96 6.55
N GLY A 166 -20.52 8.15 5.44
CA GLY A 166 -20.59 7.19 4.34
C GLY A 166 -19.32 7.11 3.48
N ILE A 167 -18.48 8.14 3.49
CA ILE A 167 -17.26 8.23 2.66
C ILE A 167 -15.98 8.38 3.48
N GLY A 168 -16.07 8.81 4.74
CA GLY A 168 -14.95 9.06 5.63
C GLY A 168 -14.80 7.99 6.71
N THR A 169 -13.58 7.47 6.85
CA THR A 169 -13.23 6.48 7.87
C THR A 169 -12.24 7.06 8.89
N PRO A 170 -12.45 6.88 10.21
CA PRO A 170 -11.51 7.40 11.20
C PRO A 170 -10.18 6.64 11.12
N VAL A 171 -9.07 7.37 11.01
CA VAL A 171 -7.74 6.77 10.97
C VAL A 171 -7.28 6.49 12.41
N LYS A 172 -7.21 5.20 12.76
CA LYS A 172 -6.74 4.75 14.07
C LYS A 172 -5.44 3.98 13.91
N THR A 173 -4.32 4.66 14.14
CA THR A 173 -3.02 3.98 14.12
C THR A 173 -2.49 3.85 15.54
N ARG A 174 -2.31 2.60 16.00
CA ARG A 174 -1.59 2.26 17.25
C ARG A 174 -0.12 1.94 17.02
N GLU A 175 0.33 2.07 15.77
CA GLU A 175 1.66 1.68 15.36
C GLU A 175 2.71 2.66 15.89
N LYS A 176 3.76 2.12 16.50
CA LYS A 176 4.97 2.91 16.78
C LYS A 176 5.70 3.16 15.48
N LEU A 177 5.92 4.43 15.17
CA LEU A 177 6.73 4.83 14.03
C LEU A 177 8.20 4.52 14.27
N VAL A 178 8.91 4.16 13.21
CA VAL A 178 10.37 4.15 13.22
C VAL A 178 10.92 5.58 13.30
N PRO A 179 12.15 5.79 13.81
CA PRO A 179 12.74 7.13 13.97
C PRO A 179 12.65 8.03 12.73
N SER A 180 12.93 7.51 11.53
CA SER A 180 12.85 8.24 10.25
C SER A 180 11.44 8.72 9.96
N HIS A 181 10.45 7.83 10.07
CA HIS A 181 9.02 8.14 9.90
C HIS A 181 8.51 9.10 10.98
N TRP A 182 8.98 8.95 12.22
CA TRP A 182 8.66 9.86 13.32
C TRP A 182 9.18 11.28 13.05
N GLN A 183 10.40 11.40 12.52
CA GLN A 183 10.97 12.69 12.14
C GLN A 183 10.14 13.40 11.08
N ILE A 184 9.66 12.66 10.07
CA ILE A 184 8.72 13.20 9.06
C ILE A 184 7.44 13.69 9.76
N ALA A 185 6.87 12.88 10.65
CA ALA A 185 5.65 13.24 11.35
C ALA A 185 5.81 14.54 12.18
N MET A 186 6.96 14.72 12.85
CA MET A 186 7.28 15.94 13.60
C MET A 186 7.49 17.14 12.68
N GLN A 187 8.18 16.98 11.55
CA GLN A 187 8.38 18.05 10.58
C GLN A 187 7.06 18.54 10.01
N MET A 188 6.16 17.62 9.65
CA MET A 188 4.80 17.94 9.20
C MET A 188 4.01 18.70 10.28
N ALA A 189 4.03 18.21 11.53
CA ALA A 189 3.32 18.85 12.64
C ALA A 189 3.86 20.27 12.89
N ASN A 190 5.18 20.43 12.89
CA ASN A 190 5.83 21.73 13.05
C ASN A 190 5.52 22.68 11.89
N THR A 191 5.40 22.17 10.67
CA THR A 191 5.02 22.97 9.48
C THR A 191 3.64 23.59 9.66
N TRP A 192 2.64 22.81 10.08
CA TRP A 192 1.31 23.32 10.38
C TRP A 192 1.28 24.23 11.61
N TYR A 193 2.04 23.90 12.65
CA TYR A 193 2.14 24.74 13.84
C TYR A 193 2.69 26.13 13.53
N LEU A 194 3.76 26.23 12.72
CA LEU A 194 4.34 27.50 12.30
C LEU A 194 3.41 28.29 11.38
N ALA A 195 2.78 27.62 10.40
CA ALA A 195 1.81 28.27 9.51
C ALA A 195 0.62 28.86 10.27
N ALA A 196 0.13 28.15 11.30
CA ALA A 196 -0.94 28.65 12.16
C ALA A 196 -0.54 29.91 12.96
N GLN A 197 0.74 30.07 13.32
CA GLN A 197 1.21 31.28 14.02
C GLN A 197 1.32 32.51 13.11
N SER A 198 1.52 32.32 11.81
CA SER A 198 1.66 33.41 10.84
C SER A 198 0.33 33.87 10.24
N GLU A 199 -0.81 33.38 10.75
CA GLU A 199 -2.15 33.59 10.18
C GLU A 199 -2.25 33.21 8.69
N GLU A 200 -1.35 32.34 8.23
CA GLU A 200 -1.34 31.84 6.86
C GLU A 200 -2.31 30.65 6.70
N VAL A 201 -2.82 30.46 5.48
CA VAL A 201 -3.60 29.27 5.15
C VAL A 201 -2.70 28.05 5.31
N LEU A 202 -3.15 27.07 6.11
CA LEU A 202 -2.39 25.85 6.34
C LEU A 202 -1.99 25.21 5.00
N PRO A 203 -0.69 24.95 4.76
CA PRO A 203 -0.26 24.32 3.53
C PRO A 203 -0.82 22.89 3.44
N ILE A 204 -1.00 22.42 2.22
CA ILE A 204 -1.33 21.01 2.01
C ILE A 204 -0.04 20.22 2.20
N LEU A 205 -0.12 19.15 2.99
CA LEU A 205 1.01 18.24 3.14
C LEU A 205 0.78 17.02 2.25
N GLN A 206 1.81 16.56 1.56
CA GLN A 206 1.73 15.37 0.73
C GLN A 206 2.75 14.33 1.22
N LEU A 207 2.29 13.11 1.49
CA LEU A 207 3.12 11.96 1.77
C LEU A 207 3.26 11.14 0.49
N CYS A 208 4.49 10.98 0.01
CA CYS A 208 4.81 10.23 -1.21
C CYS A 208 5.57 8.96 -0.85
N GLY A 209 5.04 7.78 -1.18
CA GLY A 209 5.67 6.53 -0.76
C GLY A 209 4.88 5.30 -1.18
N LYS A 210 5.54 4.14 -1.17
CA LYS A 210 4.96 2.88 -1.65
C LYS A 210 4.05 2.19 -0.63
N ASP A 211 4.25 2.46 0.67
CA ASP A 211 3.49 1.85 1.75
C ASP A 211 2.47 2.80 2.37
N VAL A 212 1.22 2.65 1.93
CA VAL A 212 0.04 3.40 2.39
C VAL A 212 -0.17 3.27 3.89
N ALA A 213 0.15 2.11 4.49
CA ALA A 213 -0.01 1.90 5.93
C ALA A 213 0.99 2.75 6.72
N SER A 214 2.25 2.79 6.29
CA SER A 214 3.25 3.71 6.85
C SER A 214 2.85 5.19 6.67
N GLN A 215 2.34 5.58 5.50
CA GLN A 215 1.88 6.95 5.26
C GLN A 215 0.70 7.33 6.17
N ARG A 216 -0.30 6.44 6.33
CA ARG A 216 -1.41 6.61 7.28
C ARG A 216 -0.92 6.72 8.73
N ALA A 217 0.11 5.94 9.10
CA ALA A 217 0.71 5.99 10.42
C ALA A 217 1.40 7.33 10.70
N ILE A 218 2.16 7.85 9.73
CA ILE A 218 2.81 9.16 9.80
C ILE A 218 1.75 10.25 9.92
N ALA A 219 0.75 10.27 9.04
CA ALA A 219 -0.34 11.24 9.06
C ALA A 219 -1.09 11.23 10.41
N SER A 220 -1.37 10.04 10.96
CA SER A 220 -2.01 9.91 12.27
C SER A 220 -1.12 10.44 13.41
N ALA A 221 0.19 10.22 13.36
CA ALA A 221 1.11 10.72 14.38
C ALA A 221 1.27 12.24 14.30
N THR A 222 1.35 12.81 13.08
CA THR A 222 1.33 14.25 12.83
C THR A 222 0.11 14.90 13.45
N CYS A 223 -1.09 14.37 13.15
CA CYS A 223 -2.34 14.91 13.70
C CYS A 223 -2.37 14.81 15.24
N GLY A 224 -1.84 13.72 15.80
CA GLY A 224 -1.73 13.53 17.25
C GLY A 224 -0.89 14.59 17.96
N GLN A 225 0.15 15.15 17.32
CA GLN A 225 1.00 16.20 17.92
C GLN A 225 0.30 17.55 18.05
N ILE A 226 -0.60 17.86 17.12
CA ILE A 226 -1.33 19.14 17.07
C ILE A 226 -2.80 18.99 17.50
N ASN A 227 -3.15 17.86 18.12
CA ASN A 227 -4.49 17.54 18.61
C ASN A 227 -5.58 17.58 17.54
N PHE A 228 -5.24 17.13 16.32
CA PHE A 228 -6.18 16.97 15.21
C PHE A 228 -6.67 15.52 15.11
N ILE A 229 -7.87 15.33 14.56
CA ILE A 229 -8.50 14.02 14.41
C ILE A 229 -8.52 13.63 12.92
N PRO A 230 -7.67 12.67 12.48
CA PRO A 230 -7.58 12.30 11.07
C PRO A 230 -8.73 11.38 10.64
N TYR A 231 -9.35 11.72 9.52
CA TYR A 231 -10.29 10.86 8.79
C TYR A 231 -9.81 10.68 7.35
N SER A 232 -9.90 9.46 6.85
CA SER A 232 -9.50 9.10 5.49
C SER A 232 -10.69 8.98 4.55
N ILE A 233 -10.53 9.56 3.35
CA ILE A 233 -11.42 9.40 2.21
C ILE A 233 -10.57 8.96 1.00
N GLY A 234 -10.96 7.85 0.37
CA GLY A 234 -10.43 7.47 -0.94
C GLY A 234 -10.95 8.41 -2.02
N VAL A 235 -10.07 8.87 -2.91
CA VAL A 235 -10.43 9.82 -3.98
C VAL A 235 -11.54 9.29 -4.89
N GLU A 236 -11.65 7.98 -5.04
CA GLU A 236 -12.70 7.26 -5.76
C GLU A 236 -14.09 7.38 -5.14
N LEU A 237 -14.19 7.69 -3.84
CA LEU A 237 -15.46 7.89 -3.13
C LEU A 237 -15.95 9.34 -3.21
N LEU A 238 -15.14 10.26 -3.72
CA LEU A 238 -15.53 11.67 -3.86
C LEU A 238 -16.54 11.83 -5.00
N PRO A 239 -17.59 12.65 -4.82
CA PRO A 239 -18.56 12.93 -5.88
C PRO A 239 -17.90 13.53 -7.14
N HIS A 240 -18.40 13.17 -8.31
CA HIS A 240 -17.92 13.73 -9.59
C HIS A 240 -18.53 15.12 -9.90
N GLU A 241 -19.70 15.41 -9.33
CA GLU A 241 -20.41 16.67 -9.57
C GLU A 241 -19.88 17.79 -8.68
N THR A 242 -19.57 18.95 -9.27
CA THR A 242 -19.02 20.12 -8.56
C THR A 242 -19.91 20.61 -7.41
N GLY A 243 -21.24 20.52 -7.55
CA GLY A 243 -22.19 20.90 -6.50
C GLY A 243 -22.06 20.02 -5.24
N ASN A 244 -21.92 18.71 -5.43
CA ASN A 244 -21.75 17.75 -4.34
C ASN A 244 -20.33 17.83 -3.73
N LEU A 245 -19.30 18.12 -4.53
CA LEU A 245 -17.96 18.40 -4.01
C LEU A 245 -17.93 19.65 -3.14
N ASN A 246 -18.63 20.72 -3.53
CA ASN A 246 -18.77 21.91 -2.71
C ASN A 246 -19.54 21.62 -1.40
N LEU A 247 -20.52 20.72 -1.43
CA LEU A 247 -21.17 20.25 -0.21
C LEU A 247 -20.18 19.54 0.72
N VAL A 248 -19.42 18.56 0.21
CA VAL A 248 -18.39 17.84 0.99
C VAL A 248 -17.38 18.82 1.57
N LYS A 249 -16.93 19.80 0.76
CA LYS A 249 -16.03 20.88 1.20
C LYS A 249 -16.60 21.64 2.40
N SER A 250 -17.80 22.21 2.27
CA SER A 250 -18.41 23.01 3.33
C SER A 250 -18.64 22.21 4.60
N LEU A 251 -19.08 20.95 4.48
CA LEU A 251 -19.25 20.06 5.63
C LEU A 251 -17.91 19.78 6.31
N TRP A 252 -16.84 19.54 5.54
CA TRP A 252 -15.53 19.23 6.11
C TRP A 252 -14.86 20.43 6.79
N GLU A 253 -14.97 21.61 6.19
CA GLU A 253 -14.47 22.86 6.80
C GLU A 253 -15.21 23.17 8.11
N ARG A 254 -16.53 22.89 8.16
CA ARG A 254 -17.32 22.98 9.39
C ARG A 254 -16.87 21.97 10.44
N GLU A 255 -16.68 20.71 10.07
CA GLU A 255 -16.19 19.68 11.00
C GLU A 255 -14.78 20.02 11.53
N PHE A 256 -13.90 20.57 10.69
CA PHE A 256 -12.61 21.06 11.15
C PHE A 256 -12.76 22.19 12.19
N ALA A 257 -13.59 23.19 11.90
CA ALA A 257 -13.83 24.31 12.80
C ALA A 257 -14.46 23.91 14.15
N LEU A 258 -15.23 22.81 14.19
CA LEU A 258 -15.91 22.34 15.41
C LEU A 258 -15.09 21.29 16.18
N ASN A 259 -14.49 20.35 15.48
CA ASN A 259 -13.92 19.12 16.05
C ASN A 259 -12.42 18.93 15.74
N ASN A 260 -11.74 19.91 15.12
CA ASN A 260 -10.35 19.83 14.68
C ASN A 260 -10.06 18.60 13.79
N THR A 261 -11.02 18.21 12.96
CA THR A 261 -10.88 17.07 12.05
C THR A 261 -9.98 17.41 10.86
N THR A 262 -9.07 16.51 10.52
CA THR A 262 -8.18 16.63 9.37
C THR A 262 -8.59 15.66 8.28
N LEU A 263 -8.56 16.13 7.02
CA LEU A 263 -8.81 15.30 5.86
C LEU A 263 -7.53 14.57 5.42
N LEU A 264 -7.58 13.24 5.36
CA LEU A 264 -6.59 12.42 4.68
C LEU A 264 -7.18 11.97 3.34
N LEU A 265 -6.62 12.43 2.23
CA LEU A 265 -7.04 12.01 0.89
C LEU A 265 -6.11 10.91 0.39
N GLU A 266 -6.65 9.72 0.17
CA GLU A 266 -5.90 8.59 -0.39
C GLU A 266 -6.03 8.57 -1.90
N TRP A 267 -4.91 8.79 -2.56
CA TRP A 267 -4.79 8.91 -4.00
C TRP A 267 -3.95 7.76 -4.56
N ASP A 268 -4.40 6.53 -4.33
CA ASP A 268 -3.73 5.31 -4.82
C ASP A 268 -4.47 4.71 -6.02
N ASN A 269 -3.70 4.21 -7.00
CA ASN A 269 -4.18 3.41 -8.13
C ASN A 269 -5.38 3.96 -8.92
N TRP A 270 -5.37 5.26 -9.25
CA TRP A 270 -6.23 5.78 -10.34
C TRP A 270 -5.63 5.41 -11.71
N ASP A 271 -5.81 4.16 -12.13
CA ASP A 271 -5.58 3.75 -13.52
C ASP A 271 -6.74 4.29 -14.36
N ASN A 272 -6.46 5.42 -15.03
CA ASN A 272 -7.09 5.87 -16.27
C ASN A 272 -8.63 5.98 -16.28
N SER A 273 -9.15 7.22 -16.35
CA SER A 273 -10.33 7.66 -17.14
C SER A 273 -11.31 8.65 -16.47
N ASP A 274 -10.88 9.88 -16.15
CA ASP A 274 -11.65 11.11 -16.47
C ASP A 274 -10.84 12.38 -16.11
N ARG A 275 -10.30 13.08 -17.11
CA ARG A 275 -9.60 14.36 -16.89
C ARG A 275 -10.49 15.39 -16.17
N LYS A 276 -11.81 15.32 -16.35
CA LYS A 276 -12.74 16.25 -15.68
C LYS A 276 -12.78 16.01 -14.18
N GLN A 277 -12.77 14.76 -13.75
CA GLN A 277 -12.75 14.41 -12.33
C GLN A 277 -11.43 14.82 -11.68
N GLU A 278 -10.30 14.55 -12.33
CA GLU A 278 -8.98 14.98 -11.84
C GLU A 278 -8.92 16.51 -11.65
N MET A 279 -9.45 17.26 -12.62
CA MET A 279 -9.57 18.72 -12.51
C MET A 279 -10.51 19.16 -11.38
N ALA A 280 -11.65 18.48 -11.19
CA ALA A 280 -12.60 18.81 -10.12
C ALA A 280 -12.01 18.55 -8.73
N ILE A 281 -11.29 17.45 -8.53
CA ILE A 281 -10.60 17.13 -7.28
C ILE A 281 -9.44 18.10 -7.03
N ALA A 282 -8.67 18.45 -8.07
CA ALA A 282 -7.62 19.48 -7.96
C ALA A 282 -8.21 20.82 -7.49
N GLN A 283 -9.34 21.26 -8.06
CA GLN A 283 -10.04 22.48 -7.62
C GLN A 283 -10.58 22.37 -6.19
N PHE A 284 -11.09 21.20 -5.79
CA PHE A 284 -11.51 20.94 -4.42
C PHE A 284 -10.35 21.12 -3.44
N ILE A 285 -9.19 20.51 -3.73
CA ILE A 285 -7.96 20.61 -2.92
C ILE A 285 -7.41 22.03 -2.88
N GLU A 286 -7.44 22.76 -4.00
CA GLU A 286 -6.99 24.16 -4.06
C GLU A 286 -7.89 25.09 -3.23
N SER A 287 -9.19 24.79 -3.15
CA SER A 287 -10.17 25.70 -2.54
C SER A 287 -10.50 25.40 -1.08
N ILE A 288 -10.21 24.19 -0.57
CA ILE A 288 -10.53 23.77 0.80
C ILE A 288 -9.65 24.50 1.83
N GLN A 289 -10.26 25.10 2.84
CA GLN A 289 -9.56 25.86 3.88
C GLN A 289 -9.19 25.02 5.11
N ALA A 290 -9.63 23.76 5.16
CA ALA A 290 -9.25 22.80 6.20
C ALA A 290 -7.82 22.23 5.98
N PRO A 291 -7.17 21.71 7.04
CA PRO A 291 -5.93 20.95 6.90
C PRO A 291 -6.18 19.66 6.12
N VAL A 292 -5.33 19.43 5.11
CA VAL A 292 -5.40 18.26 4.23
C VAL A 292 -4.02 17.61 4.15
N ILE A 293 -3.99 16.29 4.33
CA ILE A 293 -2.84 15.45 3.99
C ILE A 293 -3.22 14.60 2.78
N ILE A 294 -2.40 14.60 1.75
CA ILE A 294 -2.56 13.75 0.58
C ILE A 294 -1.61 12.55 0.72
N ILE A 295 -2.13 11.34 0.59
CA ILE A 295 -1.33 10.12 0.46
C ILE A 295 -1.32 9.70 -1.01
N SER A 296 -0.13 9.43 -1.53
CA SER A 296 0.05 9.01 -2.92
C SER A 296 1.37 8.26 -3.10
N GLN A 297 1.48 7.45 -4.16
CA GLN A 297 2.76 6.82 -4.51
C GLN A 297 3.77 7.79 -5.14
N GLU A 298 3.29 8.72 -5.96
CA GLU A 298 4.11 9.69 -6.69
C GLU A 298 3.72 11.13 -6.35
N ARG A 299 4.67 12.06 -6.46
CA ARG A 299 4.43 13.49 -6.26
C ARG A 299 3.41 14.00 -7.27
N ARG A 300 2.45 14.79 -6.78
CA ARG A 300 1.36 15.33 -7.61
C ARG A 300 1.43 16.86 -7.59
N PRO A 301 1.88 17.50 -8.68
CA PRO A 301 1.97 18.95 -8.72
C PRO A 301 0.56 19.56 -8.75
N GLN A 302 0.32 20.55 -7.90
CA GLN A 302 -0.86 21.44 -7.98
C GLN A 302 -0.42 22.85 -8.41
N LYS A 303 -1.34 23.64 -8.97
CA LYS A 303 -1.00 24.89 -9.67
C LYS A 303 -0.92 26.10 -8.76
N HIS A 304 -1.78 26.21 -7.74
CA HIS A 304 -1.95 27.47 -6.99
C HIS A 304 -1.66 27.39 -5.49
N ARG A 305 -1.95 26.27 -4.82
CA ARG A 305 -1.74 26.13 -3.37
C ARG A 305 -0.40 25.43 -3.09
N PRO A 306 0.46 25.96 -2.19
CA PRO A 306 1.73 25.33 -1.88
C PRO A 306 1.50 23.95 -1.25
N ILE A 307 2.04 22.93 -1.92
CA ILE A 307 2.11 21.57 -1.40
C ILE A 307 3.52 21.34 -0.88
N ILE A 308 3.61 20.92 0.37
CA ILE A 308 4.87 20.49 0.98
C ILE A 308 4.87 18.97 0.94
N ALA A 309 5.69 18.41 0.04
CA ALA A 309 5.82 16.97 -0.14
C ALA A 309 6.92 16.39 0.74
N PHE A 310 6.63 15.26 1.37
CA PHE A 310 7.53 14.46 2.17
C PHE A 310 7.62 13.06 1.55
N ASP A 311 8.84 12.62 1.25
CA ASP A 311 9.06 11.27 0.75
C ASP A 311 9.13 10.30 1.94
N VAL A 312 8.30 9.26 1.90
CA VAL A 312 8.23 8.18 2.87
C VAL A 312 8.96 6.98 2.30
N ASP A 313 10.24 6.90 2.65
CA ASP A 313 11.08 5.77 2.29
C ASP A 313 10.74 4.52 3.12
N SER A 314 11.15 3.36 2.61
CA SER A 314 11.12 2.13 3.42
C SER A 314 12.03 2.29 4.65
N PRO A 315 11.70 1.65 5.79
CA PRO A 315 12.55 1.73 6.98
C PRO A 315 13.98 1.33 6.64
N THR A 316 14.95 2.05 7.18
CA THR A 316 16.37 1.74 6.97
C THR A 316 16.73 0.36 7.54
N THR A 317 17.84 -0.24 7.07
CA THR A 317 18.35 -1.54 7.58
C THR A 317 18.41 -1.56 9.12
N GLU A 318 18.97 -0.52 9.74
CA GLU A 318 19.03 -0.38 11.20
C GLU A 318 17.65 -0.31 11.86
N GLU A 319 16.69 0.37 11.23
CA GLU A 319 15.32 0.45 11.74
C GLU A 319 14.55 -0.87 11.58
N GLN A 320 14.75 -1.58 10.46
CA GLN A 320 14.20 -2.92 10.26
C GLN A 320 14.76 -3.87 11.31
N ARG A 321 16.08 -3.83 11.55
CA ARG A 321 16.75 -4.60 12.59
C ARG A 321 16.12 -4.33 13.96
N LEU A 322 15.92 -3.05 14.33
CA LEU A 322 15.25 -2.67 15.57
C LEU A 322 13.81 -3.18 15.64
N LEU A 323 13.02 -3.07 14.56
CA LEU A 323 11.64 -3.58 14.50
C LEU A 323 11.58 -5.10 14.66
N TRP A 324 12.47 -5.82 13.97
CA TRP A 324 12.60 -7.27 14.09
C TRP A 324 12.97 -7.65 15.52
N HIS A 325 13.99 -7.03 16.11
CA HIS A 325 14.37 -7.29 17.51
C HIS A 325 13.24 -6.95 18.48
N GLN A 326 12.53 -5.84 18.32
CA GLN A 326 11.40 -5.50 19.19
C GLN A 326 10.26 -6.51 19.09
N THR A 327 9.94 -6.98 17.88
CA THR A 327 8.82 -7.90 17.65
C THR A 327 9.17 -9.35 17.99
N LEU A 328 10.42 -9.76 17.78
CA LEU A 328 10.92 -11.12 18.02
C LEU A 328 11.49 -11.31 19.42
N ARG A 329 11.91 -10.27 20.16
CA ARG A 329 12.40 -10.39 21.55
C ARG A 329 11.40 -11.07 22.47
N GLU A 330 10.11 -10.92 22.18
CA GLU A 330 9.04 -11.58 22.92
C GLU A 330 8.96 -13.10 22.63
N PHE A 331 9.59 -13.61 21.56
CA PHE A 331 9.34 -14.96 21.03
C PHE A 331 10.60 -15.82 20.79
N ALA A 332 11.70 -15.27 20.29
CA ALA A 332 12.86 -16.09 19.87
C ALA A 332 14.20 -15.32 19.93
N PRO A 333 14.83 -15.20 21.11
CA PRO A 333 16.10 -14.46 21.27
C PRO A 333 17.30 -15.12 20.57
N SER A 334 17.20 -16.38 20.14
CA SER A 334 18.28 -17.14 19.49
C SER A 334 18.41 -16.93 17.98
N LEU A 335 17.53 -16.14 17.35
CA LEU A 335 17.49 -15.96 15.87
C LEU A 335 18.22 -14.70 15.38
N GLY A 336 19.11 -14.13 16.20
CA GLY A 336 19.82 -12.89 15.88
C GLY A 336 20.54 -12.92 14.53
N GLU A 337 21.30 -13.96 14.23
CA GLU A 337 22.03 -14.10 12.95
C GLU A 337 21.10 -14.24 11.74
N GLU A 338 19.92 -14.86 11.91
CA GLU A 338 18.96 -15.02 10.83
C GLU A 338 18.25 -13.70 10.50
N VAL A 339 17.97 -12.88 11.50
CA VAL A 339 17.41 -11.54 11.30
C VAL A 339 18.37 -10.68 10.47
N GLU A 340 19.69 -10.75 10.73
CA GLU A 340 20.67 -10.04 9.89
C GLU A 340 20.63 -10.53 8.43
N ASN A 341 20.49 -11.85 8.23
CA ASN A 341 20.39 -12.39 6.89
C ASN A 341 19.07 -12.00 6.17
N ILE A 342 17.95 -11.91 6.90
CA ILE A 342 16.67 -11.46 6.35
C ILE A 342 16.73 -9.98 5.98
N VAL A 343 17.20 -9.13 6.89
CA VAL A 343 17.29 -7.67 6.66
C VAL A 343 18.27 -7.34 5.53
N SER A 344 19.33 -8.14 5.36
CA SER A 344 20.24 -7.96 4.23
C SER A 344 19.65 -8.32 2.88
N HIS A 345 18.59 -9.14 2.81
CA HIS A 345 18.00 -9.63 1.55
C HIS A 345 16.63 -9.01 1.21
N PHE A 346 15.80 -8.76 2.21
CA PHE A 346 14.43 -8.26 2.06
C PHE A 346 14.29 -6.84 2.58
N ASN A 347 13.65 -5.97 1.81
CA ASN A 347 13.34 -4.60 2.22
C ASN A 347 11.87 -4.50 2.64
N LEU A 348 11.57 -4.93 3.86
CA LEU A 348 10.19 -5.04 4.35
C LEU A 348 9.73 -3.79 5.09
N SER A 349 8.48 -3.40 4.85
CA SER A 349 7.85 -2.34 5.65
C SER A 349 7.50 -2.82 7.06
N ALA A 350 7.29 -1.89 7.99
CA ALA A 350 6.98 -2.22 9.38
C ALA A 350 5.71 -3.10 9.52
N PRO A 351 4.61 -2.83 8.79
CA PRO A 351 3.46 -3.74 8.73
C PRO A 351 3.81 -5.14 8.20
N ALA A 352 4.64 -5.24 7.17
CA ALA A 352 5.05 -6.52 6.60
C ALA A 352 5.86 -7.36 7.60
N ILE A 353 6.83 -6.74 8.29
CA ILE A 353 7.63 -7.40 9.35
C ILE A 353 6.70 -7.95 10.45
N ARG A 354 5.74 -7.16 10.93
CA ARG A 354 4.77 -7.61 11.94
C ARG A 354 3.90 -8.76 11.42
N GLY A 355 3.45 -8.70 10.17
CA GLY A 355 2.69 -9.76 9.53
C GLY A 355 3.47 -11.07 9.45
N VAL A 356 4.76 -11.01 9.08
CA VAL A 356 5.66 -12.18 9.09
C VAL A 356 5.77 -12.75 10.51
N CYS A 357 6.05 -11.92 11.51
CA CYS A 357 6.15 -12.35 12.91
C CYS A 357 4.85 -13.01 13.41
N LEU A 358 3.68 -12.44 13.08
CA LEU A 358 2.39 -13.00 13.47
C LEU A 358 2.15 -14.37 12.82
N LYS A 359 2.46 -14.50 11.52
CA LYS A 359 2.34 -15.77 10.79
C LYS A 359 3.31 -16.83 11.32
N ALA A 360 4.52 -16.44 11.70
CA ALA A 360 5.48 -17.33 12.33
C ALA A 360 4.95 -17.89 13.67
N LYS A 361 4.41 -17.02 14.53
CA LYS A 361 3.76 -17.43 15.80
C LYS A 361 2.62 -18.42 15.59
N SER A 362 1.74 -18.14 14.64
CA SER A 362 0.59 -19.01 14.34
C SER A 362 1.01 -20.42 13.87
N LEU A 363 2.11 -20.53 13.13
CA LEU A 363 2.66 -21.82 12.68
C LEU A 363 3.34 -22.62 13.80
N GLU A 364 3.77 -21.97 14.89
CA GLU A 364 4.31 -22.65 16.07
C GLU A 364 3.22 -23.19 16.98
N GLU A 365 2.17 -22.41 17.23
CA GLU A 365 1.03 -22.82 18.05
C GLU A 365 0.37 -24.08 17.46
N THR A 366 0.20 -24.11 16.14
CA THR A 366 -0.35 -25.29 15.42
C THR A 366 0.57 -26.52 15.47
N LYS A 367 1.91 -26.34 15.47
CA LYS A 367 2.86 -27.46 15.65
C LYS A 367 2.84 -28.01 17.08
N GLY A 368 2.66 -27.14 18.08
CA GLY A 368 2.53 -27.52 19.49
C GLY A 368 1.30 -28.38 19.78
N GLU A 369 0.18 -28.14 19.08
CA GLU A 369 -1.03 -28.96 19.21
C GLU A 369 -0.88 -30.35 18.57
N THR A 370 -0.22 -30.46 17.42
CA THR A 370 0.06 -31.77 16.80
C THR A 370 1.09 -32.62 17.56
N GLY A 371 1.93 -32.03 18.41
CA GLY A 371 2.94 -32.72 19.20
C GLY A 371 2.40 -33.44 20.45
N ASN A 372 1.19 -33.11 20.91
CA ASN A 372 0.57 -33.71 22.10
C ASN A 372 -0.45 -34.82 21.79
N GLY A 373 -0.68 -35.14 20.51
CA GLY A 373 -1.48 -36.29 20.10
C GLY A 373 -0.64 -37.56 19.99
N LYS A 374 -0.24 -38.15 21.13
CA LYS A 374 0.25 -39.54 21.12
C LYS A 374 -0.86 -40.45 20.63
N LEU A 375 -0.58 -41.14 19.53
CA LEU A 375 -1.26 -42.32 19.01
C LEU A 375 -1.61 -43.29 20.16
N GLN A 376 -2.89 -43.44 20.45
CA GLN A 376 -3.43 -44.66 21.04
C GLN A 376 -4.10 -45.43 19.89
N GLU A 377 -3.40 -46.44 19.40
CA GLU A 377 -4.04 -47.57 18.71
C GLU A 377 -4.90 -48.30 19.75
N GLU A 378 -6.23 -48.23 19.65
CA GLU A 378 -7.07 -49.28 20.21
C GLU A 378 -8.22 -49.65 19.27
N HIS A 379 -8.22 -50.96 18.99
CA HIS A 379 -9.19 -51.84 18.38
C HIS A 379 -10.67 -51.40 18.39
N ILE A 380 -11.26 -51.51 17.20
CA ILE A 380 -12.69 -51.48 16.95
C ILE A 380 -13.32 -52.78 17.50
N THR A 381 -14.14 -52.69 18.54
CA THR A 381 -15.28 -53.61 18.74
C THR A 381 -16.51 -52.89 19.31
N SER A 382 -17.64 -53.20 18.69
CA SER A 382 -19.00 -52.68 18.81
C SER A 382 -19.71 -52.86 20.16
N SER A 383 -20.49 -51.85 20.59
CA SER A 383 -21.87 -51.97 21.15
C SER A 383 -22.51 -50.59 21.44
N PRO A 384 -23.87 -50.45 21.48
CA PRO A 384 -24.60 -49.17 21.37
C PRO A 384 -24.93 -48.47 22.71
N PRO A 385 -25.41 -47.20 22.70
CA PRO A 385 -25.35 -46.29 23.86
C PRO A 385 -26.57 -46.37 24.80
N SER A 386 -26.36 -45.99 26.06
CA SER A 386 -27.41 -45.74 27.07
C SER A 386 -27.43 -44.24 27.47
N PRO A 387 -28.58 -43.68 27.89
CA PRO A 387 -28.86 -42.25 27.91
C PRO A 387 -28.25 -41.49 29.13
N PRO A 388 -28.18 -40.15 29.10
CA PRO A 388 -27.38 -39.36 30.04
C PRO A 388 -28.13 -39.10 31.35
N SER A 389 -27.37 -39.06 32.46
CA SER A 389 -27.81 -38.55 33.77
C SER A 389 -27.20 -37.15 34.03
N PRO A 390 -27.86 -36.28 34.82
CA PRO A 390 -27.63 -34.84 34.84
C PRO A 390 -26.38 -34.42 35.63
N PRO A 391 -25.84 -33.20 35.41
CA PRO A 391 -24.60 -32.76 36.06
C PRO A 391 -24.88 -32.25 37.49
N SER A 392 -24.00 -32.62 38.41
CA SER A 392 -23.86 -31.97 39.73
C SER A 392 -22.62 -31.06 39.72
N PRO A 393 -22.61 -29.93 40.44
CA PRO A 393 -21.57 -28.91 40.31
C PRO A 393 -20.41 -29.14 41.27
N SER A 394 -19.18 -29.04 40.79
CA SER A 394 -17.99 -28.94 41.64
C SER A 394 -17.00 -27.93 41.07
N SER A 395 -17.00 -26.76 41.73
CA SER A 395 -15.91 -25.86 42.15
C SER A 395 -14.61 -25.72 41.34
N PRO A 396 -14.03 -24.50 41.27
CA PRO A 396 -12.98 -24.13 40.34
C PRO A 396 -11.59 -24.58 40.80
N SER A 397 -10.87 -25.28 39.92
CA SER A 397 -9.44 -25.53 40.07
C SER A 397 -8.63 -24.28 39.72
N SER A 398 -7.69 -23.94 40.60
CA SER A 398 -6.71 -22.86 40.53
C SER A 398 -5.88 -22.84 39.22
N PRO A 399 -5.31 -21.69 38.82
CA PRO A 399 -4.67 -21.52 37.52
C PRO A 399 -3.36 -22.31 37.44
N SER A 400 -3.26 -23.15 36.41
CA SER A 400 -2.04 -23.81 35.96
C SER A 400 -0.98 -22.78 35.56
N SER A 401 0.25 -23.06 35.95
CA SER A 401 1.48 -22.32 35.68
C SER A 401 1.66 -21.96 34.18
N PRO A 402 2.39 -20.87 33.85
CA PRO A 402 2.60 -20.45 32.47
C PRO A 402 3.33 -21.53 31.65
N PRO A 403 3.02 -21.69 30.36
CA PRO A 403 3.71 -22.64 29.50
C PRO A 403 5.19 -22.22 29.38
N SER A 404 6.07 -23.20 29.55
CA SER A 404 7.49 -23.09 29.22
C SER A 404 7.67 -22.64 27.75
N PRO A 405 8.68 -21.80 27.44
CA PRO A 405 8.85 -21.24 26.11
C PRO A 405 9.00 -22.35 25.06
N SER A 406 8.11 -22.32 24.07
CA SER A 406 8.15 -23.11 22.86
C SER A 406 9.50 -22.94 22.15
N SER A 407 9.97 -24.00 21.52
CA SER A 407 11.22 -23.99 20.75
C SER A 407 11.14 -22.91 19.65
N PRO A 408 12.21 -22.12 19.43
CA PRO A 408 12.21 -21.05 18.44
C PRO A 408 11.93 -21.58 17.02
N PRO A 409 11.35 -20.76 16.13
CA PRO A 409 11.06 -21.18 14.76
C PRO A 409 12.34 -21.63 14.07
N SER A 410 12.28 -22.74 13.34
CA SER A 410 13.43 -23.23 12.58
C SER A 410 13.85 -22.19 11.53
N PRO A 411 15.14 -21.89 11.34
CA PRO A 411 15.63 -20.84 10.45
C PRO A 411 15.28 -20.95 8.96
N SER A 412 14.74 -22.07 8.51
CA SER A 412 14.21 -22.19 7.15
C SER A 412 12.80 -21.60 7.02
N SER A 413 12.02 -21.57 8.11
CA SER A 413 10.62 -21.20 8.08
C SER A 413 10.41 -19.69 8.01
N LEU A 414 11.22 -18.87 8.69
CA LEU A 414 11.07 -17.41 8.66
C LEU A 414 11.48 -16.84 7.30
N TRP A 415 12.60 -17.30 6.73
CA TRP A 415 13.00 -16.95 5.36
C TRP A 415 11.89 -17.24 4.34
N ASP A 416 11.26 -18.42 4.42
CA ASP A 416 10.18 -18.78 3.50
C ASP A 416 8.91 -17.93 3.69
N ILE A 417 8.61 -17.54 4.93
CA ILE A 417 7.50 -16.61 5.21
C ILE A 417 7.83 -15.21 4.70
N CYS A 418 9.04 -14.70 4.94
CA CYS A 418 9.52 -13.43 4.39
C CYS A 418 9.42 -13.45 2.87
N ARG A 419 9.98 -14.46 2.20
CA ARG A 419 9.90 -14.65 0.76
C ARG A 419 8.46 -14.62 0.28
N THR A 420 7.56 -15.37 0.92
CA THR A 420 6.15 -15.42 0.52
C THR A 420 5.40 -14.11 0.76
N GLN A 421 5.70 -13.41 1.84
CA GLN A 421 5.06 -12.13 2.20
C GLN A 421 5.58 -10.97 1.34
N ALA A 422 6.86 -11.02 0.99
CA ALA A 422 7.55 -10.03 0.18
C ALA A 422 7.34 -10.27 -1.32
N ARG A 423 6.62 -11.34 -1.71
CA ARG A 423 6.30 -11.63 -3.11
C ARG A 423 5.63 -10.41 -3.73
N PRO A 424 6.27 -9.78 -4.71
CA PRO A 424 5.69 -8.61 -5.35
C PRO A 424 4.44 -9.03 -6.13
N ARG A 425 3.40 -8.20 -6.12
CA ARG A 425 2.21 -8.36 -6.98
C ARG A 425 2.57 -7.98 -8.42
N LEU A 426 3.45 -8.77 -9.04
CA LEU A 426 3.96 -8.57 -10.39
C LEU A 426 3.35 -9.54 -11.41
N ASP A 427 2.37 -10.35 -11.01
CA ASP A 427 1.80 -11.41 -11.86
C ASP A 427 1.22 -10.88 -13.19
N GLU A 428 0.86 -9.58 -13.26
CA GLU A 428 0.40 -8.92 -14.49
C GLU A 428 1.55 -8.40 -15.40
N LEU A 429 2.75 -8.18 -14.86
CA LEU A 429 3.89 -7.55 -15.54
C LEU A 429 5.10 -8.47 -15.74
N ALA A 430 5.19 -9.58 -14.98
CA ALA A 430 6.31 -10.51 -15.00
C ALA A 430 5.84 -11.94 -14.71
N GLN A 431 6.51 -12.91 -15.33
CA GLN A 431 6.24 -14.33 -15.12
C GLN A 431 7.18 -14.90 -14.06
N ARG A 432 6.63 -15.41 -12.96
CA ARG A 432 7.43 -16.14 -11.97
C ARG A 432 7.92 -17.46 -12.55
N MET A 433 9.21 -17.74 -12.41
CA MET A 433 9.84 -18.99 -12.80
C MET A 433 10.04 -19.93 -11.62
N GLU A 434 9.81 -21.22 -11.82
CA GLU A 434 10.15 -22.25 -10.84
C GLU A 434 11.63 -22.64 -11.00
N SER A 435 12.45 -22.30 -10.00
CA SER A 435 13.89 -22.59 -9.98
C SER A 435 14.17 -24.06 -9.68
N SER A 436 14.00 -24.91 -10.69
CA SER A 436 14.17 -26.37 -10.58
C SER A 436 15.61 -26.84 -10.79
N ALA A 437 16.42 -26.07 -11.54
CA ALA A 437 17.79 -26.43 -11.89
C ALA A 437 18.81 -26.13 -10.78
N ASP A 438 19.80 -27.01 -10.62
CA ASP A 438 20.95 -26.86 -9.71
C ASP A 438 22.27 -26.67 -10.48
N TRP A 439 23.37 -26.39 -9.78
CA TRP A 439 24.71 -26.28 -10.37
C TRP A 439 25.14 -27.55 -11.14
N ASP A 440 24.61 -28.70 -10.71
CA ASP A 440 24.81 -29.98 -11.39
C ASP A 440 24.01 -30.11 -12.69
N ASP A 441 22.98 -29.30 -12.92
CA ASP A 441 22.25 -29.31 -14.20
C ASP A 441 22.92 -28.38 -15.24
N LEU A 442 23.71 -27.41 -14.79
CA LEU A 442 24.35 -26.42 -15.63
C LEU A 442 25.74 -26.87 -16.13
N VAL A 443 25.79 -27.29 -17.39
CA VAL A 443 27.05 -27.60 -18.09
C VAL A 443 27.56 -26.35 -18.82
N LEU A 444 28.64 -25.76 -18.30
CA LEU A 444 29.28 -24.55 -18.79
C LEU A 444 30.80 -24.65 -18.54
N PRO A 445 31.69 -23.98 -19.30
CA PRO A 445 33.11 -24.01 -18.97
C PRO A 445 33.38 -23.36 -17.60
N GLU A 446 34.45 -23.82 -16.93
CA GLU A 446 34.69 -23.47 -15.51
C GLU A 446 34.96 -21.99 -15.29
N ILE A 447 35.51 -21.27 -16.29
CA ILE A 447 35.72 -19.83 -16.21
C ILE A 447 34.38 -19.11 -16.06
N GLU A 448 33.41 -19.43 -16.92
CA GLU A 448 32.10 -18.78 -16.90
C GLU A 448 31.25 -19.23 -15.70
N LYS A 449 31.41 -20.47 -15.22
CA LYS A 449 30.85 -20.89 -13.93
C LYS A 449 31.42 -20.08 -12.77
N GLN A 450 32.72 -19.77 -12.79
CA GLN A 450 33.34 -18.96 -11.74
C GLN A 450 32.76 -17.55 -11.72
N VAL A 451 32.54 -16.92 -12.89
CA VAL A 451 31.90 -15.59 -12.95
C VAL A 451 30.48 -15.63 -12.37
N LEU A 452 29.71 -16.71 -12.60
CA LEU A 452 28.39 -16.88 -11.97
C LEU A 452 28.50 -17.01 -10.45
N ARG A 453 29.48 -17.76 -9.94
CA ARG A 453 29.75 -17.88 -8.50
C ARG A 453 30.19 -16.55 -7.89
N ASP A 454 31.02 -15.78 -8.58
CA ASP A 454 31.45 -14.46 -8.12
C ASP A 454 30.26 -13.48 -8.02
N ALA A 455 29.34 -13.52 -8.99
CA ALA A 455 28.11 -12.75 -8.95
C ALA A 455 27.21 -13.18 -7.78
N ALA A 456 27.14 -14.48 -7.51
CA ALA A 456 26.42 -15.04 -6.38
C ALA A 456 27.02 -14.58 -5.04
N ASP A 457 28.33 -14.75 -4.85
CA ASP A 457 29.03 -14.39 -3.63
C ASP A 457 28.94 -12.89 -3.35
N GLN A 458 29.00 -12.06 -4.40
CA GLN A 458 28.81 -10.63 -4.25
C GLN A 458 27.41 -10.26 -3.76
N LEU A 459 26.36 -10.95 -4.23
CA LEU A 459 25.00 -10.72 -3.73
C LEU A 459 24.89 -11.09 -2.25
N LYS A 460 25.49 -12.21 -1.82
CA LYS A 460 25.53 -12.66 -0.42
C LYS A 460 26.28 -11.68 0.49
N GLN A 461 27.39 -11.12 0.03
CA GLN A 461 28.26 -10.25 0.85
C GLN A 461 27.91 -8.75 0.76
N ARG A 462 26.81 -8.38 0.09
CA ARG A 462 26.47 -6.98 -0.20
C ARG A 462 26.33 -6.10 1.05
N THR A 463 25.64 -6.59 2.08
CA THR A 463 25.40 -5.82 3.32
C THR A 463 26.69 -5.57 4.07
N LYS A 464 27.55 -6.59 4.18
CA LYS A 464 28.87 -6.45 4.79
C LYS A 464 29.73 -5.39 4.11
N VAL A 465 29.78 -5.39 2.77
CA VAL A 465 30.64 -4.45 2.04
C VAL A 465 30.02 -3.05 1.95
N TYR A 466 28.73 -2.94 1.66
CA TYR A 466 28.08 -1.65 1.46
C TYR A 466 27.73 -0.95 2.77
N GLU A 467 27.30 -1.68 3.79
CA GLU A 467 26.87 -1.11 5.06
C GLU A 467 27.99 -1.19 6.11
N GLU A 468 28.46 -2.39 6.49
CA GLU A 468 29.47 -2.53 7.57
C GLU A 468 30.82 -1.89 7.19
N TRP A 469 31.28 -2.08 5.96
CA TRP A 469 32.53 -1.46 5.47
C TRP A 469 32.30 -0.07 4.88
N GLY A 470 31.04 0.38 4.81
CA GLY A 470 30.68 1.76 4.45
C GLY A 470 30.88 2.16 2.99
N PHE A 471 31.03 1.20 2.06
CA PHE A 471 31.15 1.54 0.63
C PHE A 471 29.86 2.14 0.05
N GLY A 472 28.69 1.79 0.59
CA GLY A 472 27.40 2.34 0.20
C GLY A 472 27.22 3.81 0.56
N GLY A 473 27.89 4.29 1.62
CA GLY A 473 27.85 5.70 2.03
C GLY A 473 28.61 6.65 1.09
N LYS A 474 29.60 6.14 0.33
CA LYS A 474 30.41 6.94 -0.61
C LYS A 474 29.75 7.15 -1.97
N SER A 475 28.85 6.25 -2.38
CA SER A 475 28.05 6.39 -3.60
C SER A 475 26.76 5.58 -3.49
N LYS A 476 25.61 6.25 -3.58
CA LYS A 476 24.30 5.60 -3.74
C LYS A 476 24.07 5.04 -5.15
N ARG A 477 24.93 5.36 -6.12
CA ARG A 477 24.84 4.89 -7.51
C ARG A 477 25.70 3.65 -7.70
N GLY A 478 25.17 2.64 -8.40
CA GLY A 478 25.89 1.41 -8.78
C GLY A 478 25.96 0.33 -7.69
N LEU A 479 25.04 0.38 -6.71
CA LEU A 479 24.92 -0.66 -5.69
C LEU A 479 24.25 -1.92 -6.23
N GLY A 480 23.49 -1.79 -7.32
CA GLY A 480 22.87 -2.91 -8.00
C GLY A 480 23.86 -3.85 -8.68
N ILE A 481 23.51 -5.13 -8.70
CA ILE A 481 24.29 -6.17 -9.37
C ILE A 481 23.62 -6.44 -10.71
N SER A 482 24.27 -5.99 -11.79
CA SER A 482 23.82 -6.22 -13.16
C SER A 482 24.67 -7.29 -13.84
N ALA A 483 24.02 -8.26 -14.48
CA ALA A 483 24.67 -9.31 -15.25
C ALA A 483 24.12 -9.39 -16.68
N LEU A 484 25.01 -9.65 -17.65
CA LEU A 484 24.64 -9.92 -19.05
C LEU A 484 25.01 -11.36 -19.41
N PHE A 485 24.02 -12.14 -19.79
CA PHE A 485 24.15 -13.51 -20.27
C PHE A 485 24.05 -13.52 -21.79
N ALA A 486 25.18 -13.78 -22.46
CA ALA A 486 25.29 -13.68 -23.91
C ALA A 486 25.68 -15.01 -24.54
N GLY A 487 24.87 -15.50 -25.49
CA GLY A 487 25.15 -16.73 -26.21
C GLY A 487 23.98 -17.16 -27.10
N ALA A 488 24.19 -18.16 -27.95
CA ALA A 488 23.15 -18.65 -28.86
C ALA A 488 21.89 -19.13 -28.12
N SER A 489 20.76 -19.25 -28.82
CA SER A 489 19.55 -19.82 -28.23
C SER A 489 19.80 -21.26 -27.76
N GLY A 490 19.24 -21.63 -26.60
CA GLY A 490 19.37 -22.98 -26.05
C GLY A 490 20.70 -23.34 -25.39
N THR A 491 21.61 -22.38 -25.14
CA THR A 491 22.91 -22.63 -24.45
C THR A 491 22.83 -22.58 -22.91
N GLY A 492 21.65 -22.43 -22.32
CA GLY A 492 21.46 -22.48 -20.86
C GLY A 492 21.44 -21.13 -20.14
N LYS A 493 21.27 -20.00 -20.83
CA LYS A 493 21.17 -18.66 -20.21
C LYS A 493 20.09 -18.57 -19.13
N THR A 494 18.87 -18.97 -19.45
CA THR A 494 17.73 -18.98 -18.51
C THR A 494 17.96 -19.97 -17.37
N MET A 495 18.51 -21.15 -17.67
CA MET A 495 18.84 -22.17 -16.67
C MET A 495 19.88 -21.65 -15.67
N ALA A 496 20.90 -20.90 -16.11
CA ALA A 496 21.86 -20.29 -15.19
C ALA A 496 21.21 -19.27 -14.24
N ALA A 497 20.19 -18.54 -14.69
CA ALA A 497 19.42 -17.66 -13.81
C ALA A 497 18.62 -18.46 -12.76
N GLU A 498 18.03 -19.60 -13.15
CA GLU A 498 17.36 -20.51 -12.21
C GLU A 498 18.32 -21.06 -11.14
N VAL A 499 19.53 -21.46 -11.55
CA VAL A 499 20.57 -21.95 -10.63
C VAL A 499 20.95 -20.88 -9.62
N LEU A 500 21.16 -19.63 -10.05
CA LEU A 500 21.45 -18.51 -9.15
C LEU A 500 20.28 -18.24 -8.19
N ALA A 501 19.04 -18.29 -8.67
CA ALA A 501 17.86 -18.11 -7.82
C ALA A 501 17.71 -19.20 -6.75
N ARG A 502 17.97 -20.46 -7.14
CA ARG A 502 17.95 -21.61 -6.24
C ARG A 502 19.04 -21.51 -5.17
N GLU A 503 20.27 -21.21 -5.58
CA GLU A 503 21.43 -21.01 -4.68
C GLU A 503 21.13 -19.92 -3.63
N MET A 504 20.46 -18.84 -4.04
CA MET A 504 20.11 -17.72 -3.16
C MET A 504 18.81 -17.92 -2.38
N ARG A 505 18.03 -18.96 -2.71
CA ARG A 505 16.67 -19.16 -2.20
C ARG A 505 15.76 -17.93 -2.41
N LEU A 506 15.91 -17.27 -3.56
CA LEU A 506 15.12 -16.10 -3.97
C LEU A 506 14.18 -16.46 -5.13
N ASP A 507 13.07 -15.73 -5.25
CA ASP A 507 12.14 -15.93 -6.37
C ASP A 507 12.72 -15.29 -7.66
N LEU A 508 12.58 -15.99 -8.79
CA LEU A 508 13.01 -15.54 -10.12
C LEU A 508 11.81 -15.04 -10.93
N TYR A 509 11.89 -13.81 -11.45
CA TYR A 509 10.86 -13.22 -12.31
C TYR A 509 11.43 -12.96 -13.70
N ARG A 510 10.77 -13.52 -14.72
CA ARG A 510 11.07 -13.26 -16.12
C ARG A 510 10.21 -12.12 -16.65
N ILE A 511 10.87 -11.12 -17.22
CA ILE A 511 10.26 -9.97 -17.87
C ILE A 511 10.56 -10.07 -19.36
N ASP A 512 9.50 -10.15 -20.14
CA ASP A 512 9.59 -10.06 -21.60
C ASP A 512 9.65 -8.58 -22.00
N LEU A 513 10.84 -8.13 -22.39
CA LEU A 513 11.08 -6.76 -22.80
C LEU A 513 10.28 -6.38 -24.06
N SER A 514 9.94 -7.34 -24.92
CA SER A 514 9.12 -7.10 -26.11
C SER A 514 7.65 -6.80 -25.77
N ALA A 515 7.14 -7.38 -24.67
CA ALA A 515 5.78 -7.14 -24.18
C ALA A 515 5.65 -5.83 -23.39
N VAL A 516 6.71 -5.40 -22.70
CA VAL A 516 6.73 -4.17 -21.88
C VAL A 516 6.90 -2.90 -22.72
N VAL A 517 7.60 -2.98 -23.85
CA VAL A 517 7.78 -1.89 -24.82
C VAL A 517 6.54 -1.79 -25.71
N SER A 518 5.46 -1.21 -25.16
CA SER A 518 4.20 -1.03 -25.88
C SER A 518 4.28 0.09 -26.94
N LYS A 519 3.24 0.22 -27.78
CA LYS A 519 3.13 1.20 -28.87
C LYS A 519 3.04 2.67 -28.42
N TYR A 520 2.98 2.95 -27.11
CA TYR A 520 2.74 4.29 -26.56
C TYR A 520 3.95 4.81 -25.77
N ILE A 521 4.47 5.97 -26.22
CA ILE A 521 5.65 6.64 -25.65
C ILE A 521 5.35 7.08 -24.20
N GLY A 522 6.17 6.64 -23.24
CA GLY A 522 6.10 7.00 -21.81
C GLY A 522 5.46 5.96 -20.88
N GLU A 523 4.64 5.05 -21.43
CA GLU A 523 4.03 3.96 -20.65
C GLU A 523 5.06 2.87 -20.30
N THR A 524 6.04 2.64 -21.18
CA THR A 524 7.18 1.72 -20.98
C THR A 524 8.02 2.08 -19.74
N GLU A 525 8.36 3.36 -19.55
CA GLU A 525 9.15 3.81 -18.39
C GLU A 525 8.36 3.63 -17.08
N LYS A 526 7.07 3.94 -17.09
CA LYS A 526 6.18 3.73 -15.94
C LYS A 526 6.08 2.24 -15.59
N ASN A 527 5.95 1.37 -16.58
CA ASN A 527 5.87 -0.07 -16.39
C ASN A 527 7.20 -0.65 -15.87
N LEU A 528 8.34 -0.25 -16.45
CA LEU A 528 9.66 -0.63 -15.92
C LEU A 528 9.87 -0.11 -14.49
N GLY A 529 9.45 1.13 -14.21
CA GLY A 529 9.43 1.72 -12.88
C GLY A 529 8.71 0.80 -11.88
N ARG A 530 7.46 0.44 -12.18
CA ARG A 530 6.62 -0.49 -11.40
C ARG A 530 7.28 -1.84 -11.17
N VAL A 531 7.92 -2.43 -12.19
CA VAL A 531 8.62 -3.72 -12.07
C VAL A 531 9.75 -3.65 -11.04
N PHE A 532 10.67 -2.70 -11.19
CA PHE A 532 11.78 -2.53 -10.25
C PHE A 532 11.29 -2.13 -8.87
N ASP A 533 10.27 -1.27 -8.79
CA ASP A 533 9.74 -0.78 -7.52
C ASP A 533 9.10 -1.88 -6.68
N ALA A 534 8.37 -2.80 -7.32
CA ALA A 534 7.82 -3.96 -6.66
C ALA A 534 8.92 -4.97 -6.31
N ALA A 535 9.91 -5.14 -7.18
CA ALA A 535 11.04 -6.04 -6.96
C ALA A 535 11.96 -5.63 -5.80
N GLU A 536 12.03 -4.33 -5.48
CA GLU A 536 12.83 -3.79 -4.36
C GLU A 536 12.36 -4.34 -3.00
N VAL A 537 11.06 -4.53 -2.83
CA VAL A 537 10.46 -5.03 -1.58
C VAL A 537 10.81 -6.52 -1.36
N GLY A 538 10.75 -7.29 -2.43
CA GLY A 538 10.79 -8.76 -2.41
C GLY A 538 12.17 -9.40 -2.35
N GLY A 539 13.24 -8.63 -2.58
CA GLY A 539 14.59 -9.18 -2.72
C GLY A 539 14.67 -10.23 -3.85
N VAL A 540 13.99 -9.99 -4.97
CA VAL A 540 13.86 -10.98 -6.07
C VAL A 540 15.02 -10.91 -7.08
N ILE A 541 15.14 -11.92 -7.94
CA ILE A 541 16.02 -11.87 -9.10
C ILE A 541 15.18 -11.52 -10.34
N LEU A 542 15.58 -10.49 -11.07
CA LEU A 542 14.91 -10.05 -12.29
C LEU A 542 15.67 -10.55 -13.52
N LEU A 543 14.99 -11.31 -14.37
CA LEU A 543 15.49 -11.82 -15.65
C LEU A 543 14.79 -11.09 -16.79
N PHE A 544 15.51 -10.18 -17.44
CA PHE A 544 15.09 -9.51 -18.66
C PHE A 544 15.51 -10.34 -19.86
N ASP A 545 14.53 -11.00 -20.48
CA ASP A 545 14.76 -11.89 -21.63
C ASP A 545 14.76 -11.09 -22.95
N GLU A 546 15.48 -11.58 -23.95
CA GLU A 546 15.54 -11.02 -25.31
C GLU A 546 15.91 -9.53 -25.38
N ALA A 547 16.93 -9.13 -24.63
CA ALA A 547 17.41 -7.76 -24.57
C ALA A 547 17.74 -7.17 -25.96
N ASP A 548 18.17 -8.00 -26.92
CA ASP A 548 18.45 -7.57 -28.30
C ASP A 548 17.27 -6.92 -29.03
N ALA A 549 16.03 -7.16 -28.61
CA ALA A 549 14.85 -6.47 -29.15
C ALA A 549 14.91 -4.95 -28.92
N ILE A 550 15.48 -4.52 -27.78
CA ILE A 550 15.67 -3.11 -27.43
C ILE A 550 17.07 -2.62 -27.87
N PHE A 551 18.10 -3.48 -27.84
CA PHE A 551 19.51 -3.11 -28.06
C PHE A 551 20.02 -3.25 -29.50
N GLY A 552 19.22 -3.77 -30.45
CA GLY A 552 19.66 -3.95 -31.84
C GLY A 552 20.29 -2.68 -32.43
N LYS A 553 21.40 -2.82 -33.18
CA LYS A 553 22.12 -1.70 -33.84
C LYS A 553 21.17 -0.87 -34.71
N ARG A 554 20.58 0.18 -34.13
CA ARG A 554 19.86 1.22 -34.86
C ARG A 554 20.88 2.31 -35.17
N SER A 555 21.53 2.13 -36.31
CA SER A 555 22.49 3.07 -36.88
C SER A 555 21.83 4.43 -37.15
N GLU A 556 22.53 5.49 -36.74
CA GLU A 556 22.35 6.90 -37.09
C GLU A 556 20.94 7.49 -37.00
N VAL A 557 20.77 8.37 -36.01
CA VAL A 557 19.64 9.29 -35.79
C VAL A 557 19.11 9.84 -37.11
N LYS A 558 18.00 9.27 -37.62
CA LYS A 558 17.24 9.85 -38.73
C LYS A 558 15.78 10.12 -38.37
N ASP A 559 15.26 9.54 -37.29
CA ASP A 559 13.84 9.69 -36.95
C ASP A 559 13.57 9.98 -35.46
N SER A 560 12.44 10.64 -35.20
CA SER A 560 11.98 11.02 -33.85
C SER A 560 11.79 9.81 -32.93
N ARG A 561 11.43 8.64 -33.49
CA ARG A 561 11.26 7.36 -32.79
C ARG A 561 12.56 6.78 -32.21
N ASP A 562 13.71 7.04 -32.85
CA ASP A 562 14.99 6.49 -32.39
C ASP A 562 15.54 7.21 -31.15
N ARG A 563 15.17 8.48 -30.95
CA ARG A 563 15.53 9.19 -29.71
C ARG A 563 14.80 8.64 -28.48
N HIS A 564 13.55 8.20 -28.64
CA HIS A 564 12.76 7.64 -27.54
C HIS A 564 13.29 6.27 -27.09
N ALA A 565 13.69 5.40 -28.03
CA ALA A 565 14.27 4.10 -27.70
C ALA A 565 15.59 4.21 -26.92
N ASN A 566 16.45 5.18 -27.26
CA ASN A 566 17.70 5.42 -26.51
C ASN A 566 17.44 5.90 -25.07
N MET A 567 16.36 6.64 -24.85
CA MET A 567 15.95 7.12 -23.52
C MET A 567 15.43 5.95 -22.66
N GLU A 568 14.63 5.06 -23.23
CA GLU A 568 14.14 3.84 -22.57
C GLU A 568 15.30 2.92 -22.15
N VAL A 569 16.29 2.72 -23.02
CA VAL A 569 17.52 1.97 -22.72
C VAL A 569 18.30 2.62 -21.56
N ALA A 570 18.46 3.95 -21.61
CA ALA A 570 19.17 4.68 -20.56
C ALA A 570 18.44 4.58 -19.22
N TYR A 571 17.11 4.64 -19.22
CA TYR A 571 16.28 4.46 -18.04
C TYR A 571 16.38 3.04 -17.47
N LEU A 572 16.27 2.00 -18.31
CA LEU A 572 16.43 0.61 -17.89
C LEU A 572 17.79 0.38 -17.20
N LEU A 573 18.88 0.84 -17.82
CA LEU A 573 20.21 0.77 -17.25
C LEU A 573 20.32 1.50 -15.91
N GLN A 574 19.80 2.72 -15.83
CA GLN A 574 19.80 3.50 -14.60
C GLN A 574 19.05 2.77 -13.48
N ARG A 575 17.91 2.15 -13.79
CA ARG A 575 17.14 1.37 -12.82
C ARG A 575 17.86 0.09 -12.40
N MET A 576 18.51 -0.62 -13.33
CA MET A 576 19.34 -1.79 -12.99
C MET A 576 20.52 -1.45 -12.08
N GLU A 577 21.16 -0.28 -12.26
CA GLU A 577 22.26 0.18 -11.39
C GLU A 577 21.80 0.62 -9.99
N ALA A 578 20.55 1.09 -9.90
CA ALA A 578 19.93 1.53 -8.64
C ALA A 578 19.30 0.36 -7.88
N TYR A 579 18.84 -0.68 -8.59
CA TYR A 579 18.14 -1.81 -8.00
C TYR A 579 19.07 -2.61 -7.07
N PRO A 580 18.78 -2.71 -5.76
CA PRO A 580 19.67 -3.36 -4.80
C PRO A 580 19.78 -4.89 -4.99
N GLY A 581 18.93 -5.52 -5.80
CA GLY A 581 18.97 -6.95 -6.11
C GLY A 581 19.81 -7.32 -7.35
N LEU A 582 19.66 -8.58 -7.80
CA LEU A 582 20.32 -9.08 -9.00
C LEU A 582 19.40 -8.90 -10.22
N SER A 583 19.90 -8.18 -11.22
CA SER A 583 19.23 -7.98 -12.50
C SER A 583 20.05 -8.62 -13.62
N ILE A 584 19.44 -9.54 -14.35
CA ILE A 584 20.06 -10.37 -15.39
C ILE A 584 19.43 -10.00 -16.73
N LEU A 585 20.25 -9.61 -17.69
CA LEU A 585 19.85 -9.45 -19.09
C LEU A 585 20.31 -10.67 -19.89
N THR A 586 19.44 -11.22 -20.74
CA THR A 586 19.85 -12.25 -21.70
C THR A 586 19.86 -11.68 -23.12
N THR A 587 20.82 -12.11 -23.93
CA THR A 587 20.86 -11.75 -25.35
C THR A 587 21.41 -12.88 -26.20
N ASN A 588 20.90 -13.00 -27.41
CA ASN A 588 21.46 -13.88 -28.42
C ASN A 588 22.57 -13.20 -29.25
N LEU A 589 22.62 -11.86 -29.26
CA LEU A 589 23.45 -11.07 -30.17
C LEU A 589 24.38 -10.11 -29.41
N LYS A 590 25.44 -10.64 -28.77
CA LYS A 590 26.43 -9.82 -28.05
C LYS A 590 27.00 -8.67 -28.88
N ASN A 591 27.25 -8.91 -30.17
CA ASN A 591 27.85 -7.93 -31.09
C ASN A 591 26.91 -6.78 -31.48
N ALA A 592 25.63 -6.86 -31.14
CA ALA A 592 24.65 -5.81 -31.36
C ALA A 592 24.67 -4.75 -30.25
N ILE A 593 25.17 -5.10 -29.06
CA ILE A 593 25.20 -4.22 -27.89
C ILE A 593 26.41 -3.28 -27.96
N ASP A 594 26.18 -2.00 -27.70
CA ASP A 594 27.22 -0.97 -27.72
C ASP A 594 28.23 -1.11 -26.55
N GLN A 595 29.47 -0.69 -26.77
CA GLN A 595 30.54 -0.69 -25.78
C GLN A 595 30.24 0.21 -24.58
N ALA A 596 29.52 1.33 -24.78
CA ALA A 596 29.12 2.18 -23.66
C ALA A 596 28.19 1.44 -22.69
N PHE A 597 27.35 0.54 -23.20
CA PHE A 597 26.44 -0.30 -22.40
C PHE A 597 27.20 -1.37 -21.62
N LEU A 598 28.11 -2.08 -22.28
CA LEU A 598 28.90 -3.14 -21.63
C LEU A 598 29.71 -2.62 -20.44
N ARG A 599 30.17 -1.36 -20.48
CA ARG A 599 30.90 -0.72 -19.37
C ARG A 599 30.06 -0.51 -18.10
N ARG A 600 28.74 -0.47 -18.23
CA ARG A 600 27.78 -0.28 -17.11
C ARG A 600 27.32 -1.60 -16.50
N ILE A 601 27.58 -2.71 -17.19
CA ILE A 601 27.24 -4.04 -16.68
C ILE A 601 28.42 -4.60 -15.88
N ARG A 602 28.11 -5.09 -14.69
CA ARG A 602 29.13 -5.57 -13.74
C ARG A 602 29.69 -6.94 -14.11
N PHE A 603 28.80 -7.86 -14.49
CA PHE A 603 29.18 -9.23 -14.86
C PHE A 603 28.77 -9.55 -16.29
N ILE A 604 29.69 -10.08 -17.09
CA ILE A 604 29.40 -10.53 -18.46
C ILE A 604 29.75 -12.01 -18.54
N VAL A 605 28.72 -12.85 -18.68
CA VAL A 605 28.86 -14.30 -18.77
C VAL A 605 28.59 -14.74 -20.20
N GLN A 606 29.57 -15.41 -20.80
CA GLN A 606 29.42 -15.97 -22.14
C GLN A 606 28.89 -17.39 -22.06
N PHE A 607 27.93 -17.70 -22.91
CA PHE A 607 27.38 -19.04 -23.05
C PHE A 607 27.79 -19.56 -24.43
N PRO A 608 29.03 -20.06 -24.56
CA PRO A 608 29.52 -20.58 -25.82
C PRO A 608 28.70 -21.79 -26.27
N PHE A 609 28.77 -22.10 -27.56
CA PHE A 609 28.18 -23.33 -28.07
C PHE A 609 28.92 -24.53 -27.45
N PRO A 610 28.21 -25.54 -26.91
CA PRO A 610 28.85 -26.60 -26.14
C PRO A 610 29.76 -27.45 -27.03
N ASP A 611 30.95 -27.80 -26.55
CA ASP A 611 31.86 -28.72 -27.22
C ASP A 611 31.39 -30.20 -27.11
N ALA A 612 32.12 -31.13 -27.73
CA ALA A 612 31.73 -32.54 -27.71
C ALA A 612 31.72 -33.15 -26.30
N ASN A 613 32.65 -32.77 -25.42
CA ASN A 613 32.70 -33.27 -24.05
C ASN A 613 31.51 -32.73 -23.24
N GLN A 614 31.20 -31.44 -23.41
CA GLN A 614 30.06 -30.79 -22.77
C GLN A 614 28.73 -31.39 -23.27
N ARG A 615 28.58 -31.64 -24.58
CA ARG A 615 27.39 -32.30 -25.12
C ARG A 615 27.21 -33.72 -24.58
N ALA A 616 28.29 -34.49 -24.44
CA ALA A 616 28.22 -35.82 -23.83
C ALA A 616 27.71 -35.75 -22.38
N GLU A 617 28.20 -34.77 -21.61
CA GLU A 617 27.75 -34.56 -20.23
C GLU A 617 26.28 -34.10 -20.16
N ILE A 618 25.83 -33.25 -21.09
CA ILE A 618 24.42 -32.87 -21.20
C ILE A 618 23.56 -34.12 -21.50
N TRP A 619 23.98 -34.99 -22.43
CA TRP A 619 23.27 -36.24 -22.75
C TRP A 619 23.20 -37.22 -21.58
N ARG A 620 24.24 -37.26 -20.74
CA ARG A 620 24.24 -38.07 -19.51
C ARG A 620 23.19 -37.60 -18.51
N ARG A 621 22.96 -36.28 -18.41
CA ARG A 621 22.12 -35.65 -17.39
C ARG A 621 20.69 -35.38 -17.86
N VAL A 622 20.43 -35.36 -19.16
CA VAL A 622 19.13 -34.95 -19.73
C VAL A 622 17.97 -35.88 -19.34
N PHE A 623 18.24 -37.16 -19.09
CA PHE A 623 17.22 -38.14 -18.72
C PHE A 623 17.06 -38.20 -17.19
N PRO A 624 15.82 -38.00 -16.66
CA PRO A 624 15.54 -38.23 -15.25
C PRO A 624 15.89 -39.67 -14.82
N LYS A 625 16.29 -39.85 -13.55
CA LYS A 625 16.69 -41.16 -12.99
C LYS A 625 15.67 -42.29 -13.16
N ASN A 626 14.37 -41.95 -13.26
CA ASN A 626 13.28 -42.92 -13.44
C ASN A 626 13.04 -43.30 -14.91
N THR A 627 13.73 -42.67 -15.85
CA THR A 627 13.55 -42.93 -17.28
C THR A 627 14.24 -44.24 -17.63
N PRO A 628 13.52 -45.25 -18.17
CA PRO A 628 14.15 -46.48 -18.58
C PRO A 628 14.95 -46.24 -19.87
N THR A 629 16.28 -46.34 -19.78
CA THR A 629 17.21 -46.16 -20.90
C THR A 629 18.02 -47.44 -21.12
N GLU A 630 18.30 -47.78 -22.37
CA GLU A 630 19.11 -48.96 -22.73
C GLU A 630 20.03 -48.66 -23.91
N GLY A 631 21.30 -49.05 -23.78
CA GLY A 631 22.27 -48.98 -24.88
C GLY A 631 22.59 -47.56 -25.38
N LEU A 632 22.43 -46.54 -24.54
CA LEU A 632 22.75 -45.16 -24.90
C LEU A 632 24.26 -44.93 -24.89
N ASP A 633 24.79 -44.44 -26.01
CA ASP A 633 26.19 -44.07 -26.15
C ASP A 633 26.32 -42.55 -26.21
N GLU A 634 26.66 -41.95 -25.07
CA GLU A 634 26.78 -40.51 -24.88
C GLU A 634 27.78 -39.87 -25.85
N TRP A 635 28.85 -40.57 -26.22
CA TRP A 635 29.87 -40.06 -27.14
C TRP A 635 29.39 -40.06 -28.58
N LYS A 636 28.58 -41.05 -28.98
CA LYS A 636 27.88 -41.02 -30.28
C LYS A 636 26.82 -39.92 -30.31
N LEU A 637 26.06 -39.75 -29.25
CA LEU A 637 25.05 -38.69 -29.11
C LEU A 637 25.69 -37.29 -29.15
N ALA A 638 26.86 -37.12 -28.56
CA ALA A 638 27.62 -35.87 -28.55
C ALA A 638 28.13 -35.43 -29.93
N LYS A 639 28.10 -36.30 -30.95
CA LYS A 639 28.42 -35.91 -32.33
C LYS A 639 27.37 -34.98 -32.93
N LEU A 640 26.11 -35.01 -32.44
CA LEU A 640 25.08 -34.08 -32.87
C LEU A 640 25.50 -32.65 -32.52
N ASN A 641 25.61 -31.80 -33.54
CA ASN A 641 26.06 -30.41 -33.37
C ASN A 641 24.89 -29.48 -33.01
N VAL A 642 24.32 -29.70 -31.83
CA VAL A 642 23.13 -28.99 -31.31
C VAL A 642 23.36 -28.39 -29.92
N ALA A 643 22.60 -27.35 -29.58
CA ALA A 643 22.66 -26.72 -28.26
C ALA A 643 21.93 -27.56 -27.19
N GLY A 644 22.19 -27.29 -25.91
CA GLY A 644 21.60 -28.05 -24.80
C GLY A 644 20.06 -28.07 -24.78
N GLY A 645 19.43 -26.94 -25.14
CA GLY A 645 17.98 -26.86 -25.27
C GLY A 645 17.41 -27.82 -26.32
N ASN A 646 18.10 -27.96 -27.46
CA ASN A 646 17.71 -28.92 -28.49
C ASN A 646 17.96 -30.36 -28.03
N ILE A 647 19.06 -30.64 -27.30
CA ILE A 647 19.32 -31.95 -26.71
C ILE A 647 18.16 -32.36 -25.80
N ARG A 648 17.69 -31.44 -24.93
CA ARG A 648 16.51 -31.66 -24.07
C ARG A 648 15.25 -31.96 -24.88
N ASN A 649 14.98 -31.19 -25.93
CA ASN A 649 13.83 -31.45 -26.80
C ASN A 649 13.91 -32.82 -27.46
N ILE A 650 15.07 -33.21 -27.99
CA ILE A 650 15.29 -34.50 -28.63
C ILE A 650 15.10 -35.63 -27.60
N ALA A 651 15.69 -35.52 -26.42
CA ALA A 651 15.56 -36.52 -25.35
C ALA A 651 14.10 -36.70 -24.91
N LEU A 652 13.37 -35.60 -24.70
CA LEU A 652 11.96 -35.63 -24.30
C LEU A 652 11.09 -36.27 -25.39
N ASN A 653 11.29 -35.87 -26.65
CA ASN A 653 10.52 -36.41 -27.76
C ASN A 653 10.85 -37.90 -28.00
N ALA A 654 12.11 -38.31 -27.83
CA ALA A 654 12.51 -39.72 -27.85
C ALA A 654 11.83 -40.54 -26.75
N ALA A 655 11.68 -39.98 -25.55
CA ALA A 655 10.94 -40.63 -24.46
C ALA A 655 9.45 -40.82 -24.79
N PHE A 656 8.81 -39.84 -25.43
CA PHE A 656 7.42 -39.98 -25.90
C PHE A 656 7.29 -41.06 -26.98
N ILE A 657 8.22 -41.13 -27.94
CA ILE A 657 8.20 -42.15 -29.00
C ILE A 657 8.39 -43.55 -28.38
N ALA A 658 9.35 -43.71 -27.47
CA ALA A 658 9.60 -44.97 -26.79
C ALA A 658 8.40 -45.42 -25.94
N ALA A 659 7.79 -44.49 -25.20
CA ALA A 659 6.59 -44.74 -24.39
C ALA A 659 5.39 -45.16 -25.27
N GLN A 660 5.20 -44.53 -26.43
CA GLN A 660 4.16 -44.91 -27.38
C GLN A 660 4.37 -46.33 -27.93
N ALA A 661 5.63 -46.73 -28.12
CA ALA A 661 5.98 -48.09 -28.54
C ALA A 661 5.95 -49.11 -27.38
N GLY A 662 5.75 -48.68 -26.13
CA GLY A 662 5.84 -49.53 -24.95
C GLY A 662 7.25 -50.06 -24.68
N GLN A 663 8.28 -49.36 -25.16
CA GLN A 663 9.69 -49.76 -25.06
C GLN A 663 10.51 -48.76 -24.25
N VAL A 664 11.73 -49.16 -23.90
CA VAL A 664 12.72 -48.31 -23.22
C VAL A 664 13.38 -47.35 -24.23
N VAL A 665 13.92 -46.23 -23.74
CA VAL A 665 14.59 -45.25 -24.60
C VAL A 665 15.91 -45.84 -25.12
N GLN A 666 15.97 -46.02 -26.44
CA GLN A 666 17.11 -46.56 -27.17
C GLN A 666 17.58 -45.60 -28.26
N MET A 667 18.78 -45.82 -28.79
CA MET A 667 19.40 -44.98 -29.84
C MET A 667 18.50 -44.79 -31.08
N GLN A 668 17.67 -45.78 -31.43
CA GLN A 668 16.73 -45.70 -32.56
C GLN A 668 15.67 -44.60 -32.38
N TYR A 669 15.13 -44.44 -31.18
CA TYR A 669 14.11 -43.44 -30.87
C TYR A 669 14.71 -42.05 -30.76
N ILE A 670 15.94 -41.95 -30.25
CA ILE A 670 16.70 -40.70 -30.26
C ILE A 670 17.01 -40.26 -31.69
N LEU A 671 17.36 -41.19 -32.59
CA LEU A 671 17.58 -40.84 -34.00
C LEU A 671 16.30 -40.30 -34.66
N GLN A 672 15.15 -40.92 -34.41
CA GLN A 672 13.86 -40.46 -34.95
C GLN A 672 13.49 -39.06 -34.42
N ALA A 673 13.70 -38.82 -33.12
CA ALA A 673 13.51 -37.51 -32.50
C ALA A 673 14.49 -36.47 -33.05
N ALA A 674 15.77 -36.83 -33.23
CA ALA A 674 16.81 -35.96 -33.77
C ALA A 674 16.50 -35.54 -35.21
N LYS A 675 16.04 -36.46 -36.06
CA LYS A 675 15.59 -36.12 -37.42
C LYS A 675 14.48 -35.07 -37.40
N SER A 676 13.50 -35.24 -36.52
CA SER A 676 12.37 -34.31 -36.40
C SER A 676 12.81 -32.92 -35.92
N GLU A 677 13.71 -32.85 -34.93
CA GLU A 677 14.26 -31.59 -34.43
C GLU A 677 15.14 -30.89 -35.48
N TYR A 678 15.96 -31.64 -36.23
CA TYR A 678 16.79 -31.07 -37.31
C TYR A 678 15.96 -30.50 -38.46
N ILE A 679 14.84 -31.15 -38.82
CA ILE A 679 13.87 -30.60 -39.78
C ILE A 679 13.29 -29.28 -39.26
N LYS A 680 12.91 -29.21 -37.98
CA LYS A 680 12.39 -27.99 -37.34
C LYS A 680 13.42 -26.85 -37.30
N MET A 681 14.71 -27.19 -37.18
CA MET A 681 15.81 -26.22 -37.23
C MET A 681 16.22 -25.83 -38.66
N GLU A 682 15.58 -26.40 -39.69
CA GLU A 682 15.94 -26.22 -41.11
C GLU A 682 17.40 -26.59 -41.42
N ARG A 683 17.97 -27.57 -40.69
CA ARG A 683 19.34 -28.07 -40.89
C ARG A 683 19.34 -29.53 -41.32
N PRO A 684 20.14 -29.93 -42.33
CA PRO A 684 20.26 -31.33 -42.70
C PRO A 684 21.04 -32.09 -41.64
N LEU A 685 20.52 -33.23 -41.19
CA LEU A 685 21.25 -34.18 -40.35
C LEU A 685 22.27 -34.92 -41.22
N THR A 686 23.56 -34.81 -40.90
CA THR A 686 24.62 -35.41 -41.74
C THR A 686 24.90 -36.86 -41.37
N ASP A 687 25.27 -37.68 -42.37
CA ASP A 687 25.64 -39.08 -42.13
C ASP A 687 26.82 -39.24 -41.17
N VAL A 688 27.69 -38.22 -41.08
CA VAL A 688 28.83 -38.19 -40.15
C VAL A 688 28.39 -38.11 -38.69
N GLU A 689 27.30 -37.39 -38.41
CA GLU A 689 26.74 -37.23 -37.06
C GLU A 689 26.05 -38.52 -36.56
N VAL A 690 25.46 -39.29 -37.48
CA VAL A 690 24.66 -40.50 -37.17
C VAL A 690 25.45 -41.81 -37.41
N LYS A 691 26.65 -41.73 -37.97
CA LYS A 691 27.46 -42.92 -38.31
C LYS A 691 27.68 -43.82 -37.09
N GLY A 692 27.17 -45.05 -37.18
CA GLY A 692 27.34 -46.10 -36.15
C GLY A 692 26.31 -46.08 -35.02
N TRP A 693 25.19 -45.39 -35.18
CA TRP A 693 24.08 -45.36 -34.21
C TRP A 693 23.18 -46.60 -34.28
N ILE A 694 22.93 -47.11 -35.49
CA ILE A 694 22.13 -48.31 -35.73
C ILE A 694 23.00 -49.21 -36.60
N SER A 695 23.34 -50.39 -36.08
CA SER A 695 24.06 -51.46 -36.77
C SER A 695 23.09 -52.53 -37.23
#